data_AF-A0A932BPL3-F1
#
_entry.id   AF-A0A932BPL3-F1
#
_cell.length_a   1.000
_cell.length_b   1.000
_cell.length_c   1.000
_cell.angle_alpha   90.00
_cell.angle_beta   90.00
_cell.angle_gamma   90.00
#
_symmetry.space_group_name_H-M   'P 1'
#
loop_
_entity.id
_entity.type
_entity.pdbx_description
1 polymer ?
#
loop_
_entity_poly.entity_id
_entity_poly.type
_entity_poly.pdbx_seq_one_letter_code
_entity_poly.pdbx_strand_id
1 'polypeptide(L)'
;MRTKFSLGLILMLAALLTSFMPVAAITTQRASAASVCDWAQFVADVTVPDGTSFSAGSTFKKTWRVKNIGTCTWTSSYTLVFDAGEKMGGPSSINLPSTVAPGQTVDLSVNLIAPSAPGHYIGYWKFKNASGTAFGIGTTTTKSFWVDINVSAGYGVIYDFASNLCQANWRNDTARLPCPGTDGSADGFAFKLDNPVLENNIPVLDPGILVSPQQEYNGVVYAIYPAMQVLRGDIFQATLGCQNGAVNCNVRYVLQYKTESGSVSTLWGWNEKYEGLSYNASIKLDALAGQNVSFILGVRASGSATGDRAFWVRPVIVRPGIVVTPPPPTVTGTPPTATPTSTPGTKTATPQPASCDRAQFIFDVTVPDGSAFNPNAAFVKTWRIKNIGKCTWTTSYALMFDTGDKMGGPDSLALPSPVAPGQTVDLTINLTAPGSAGSYRGYWKFKNANNVPFGIGTDGTKSWWVDIKVFGVTATPSTPVTPGPTSTPVAGTMYDFAVNACSAAWFSGAGSLPCPGTDGDAKGFVLKMANPRLENGTIDTRPGILTFPQNVYNGYIQGIYPPYKVKTGDRFRSIVNCENGATSCYVVFRLDYQIGTGPITTFWAFVEKYEGQYFQTDLDLSSFVGKDVKFILTVLSTGSAVGDRALWVAPMIYNASSVPTLVPATPTLTSSTLTPTATLTNTSNWNTYQNVKYGFSFKFPPNSSVNSQSDNSGRVSFPLVIQGTNLKEKYVDISVVEGAATCKSPSTNPTVTSENVTINNIAFLKETGQEGAVGNIYDWIGYSTAKGNACISLTFVLHSTQPGNYPTPPPTYDKTAESAIFSTIMSTYASQ
;
A
#
# COMPACT_ATOMS: atom_id res chain seq x y z
N MET A 1 -76.23 -46.65 -15.82
CA MET A 1 -77.38 -46.13 -15.05
C MET A 1 -76.84 -45.70 -13.70
N ARG A 2 -77.22 -44.53 -13.16
CA ARG A 2 -77.15 -44.20 -11.72
C ARG A 2 -75.73 -44.08 -11.11
N THR A 3 -75.31 -42.89 -10.69
CA THR A 3 -75.52 -42.20 -9.40
C THR A 3 -74.95 -42.88 -8.14
N LYS A 4 -74.22 -42.04 -7.38
CA LYS A 4 -74.16 -41.82 -5.90
C LYS A 4 -72.69 -41.77 -5.42
N PHE A 5 -72.14 -40.62 -4.99
CA PHE A 5 -72.17 -40.02 -3.62
C PHE A 5 -71.84 -41.05 -2.51
N SER A 6 -71.05 -40.83 -1.46
CA SER A 6 -70.18 -39.75 -0.97
C SER A 6 -69.74 -40.14 0.47
N LEU A 7 -68.65 -39.54 0.97
CA LEU A 7 -68.27 -39.32 2.39
C LEU A 7 -67.67 -40.47 3.22
N GLY A 8 -66.38 -40.31 3.60
CA GLY A 8 -65.99 -39.98 4.99
C GLY A 8 -65.70 -41.09 6.01
N LEU A 9 -64.48 -40.99 6.60
CA LEU A 9 -64.20 -41.02 8.06
C LEU A 9 -63.61 -42.30 8.72
N ILE A 10 -62.36 -42.15 9.21
CA ILE A 10 -61.78 -42.57 10.52
C ILE A 10 -61.31 -44.03 10.82
N LEU A 11 -60.00 -44.09 11.13
CA LEU A 11 -59.22 -44.84 12.15
C LEU A 11 -59.30 -46.37 12.36
N MET A 12 -58.08 -46.88 12.57
CA MET A 12 -57.63 -47.90 13.54
C MET A 12 -57.70 -49.39 13.16
N LEU A 13 -56.50 -49.97 13.07
CA LEU A 13 -55.93 -51.00 13.97
C LEU A 13 -55.33 -52.24 13.27
N ALA A 14 -54.04 -52.42 13.57
CA ALA A 14 -53.35 -53.67 13.88
C ALA A 14 -52.86 -54.61 12.76
N ALA A 15 -51.55 -54.88 12.92
CA ALA A 15 -50.82 -56.12 12.67
C ALA A 15 -50.33 -56.42 11.25
N LEU A 16 -49.00 -56.37 11.09
CA LEU A 16 -48.25 -57.55 10.64
C LEU A 16 -46.81 -57.48 11.16
N LEU A 17 -46.44 -58.41 12.03
CA LEU A 17 -45.05 -58.74 12.36
C LEU A 17 -44.49 -59.68 11.28
N THR A 18 -43.26 -59.43 10.81
CA THR A 18 -42.26 -60.49 10.56
C THR A 18 -40.82 -59.95 10.71
N SER A 19 -40.14 -60.50 11.71
CA SER A 19 -38.71 -60.90 11.80
C SER A 19 -37.61 -60.12 11.05
N PHE A 20 -36.76 -59.42 11.81
CA PHE A 20 -35.31 -59.33 11.55
C PHE A 20 -34.53 -59.41 12.87
N MET A 21 -33.47 -60.23 12.88
CA MET A 21 -32.52 -60.39 13.99
C MET A 21 -31.71 -59.10 14.23
N PRO A 22 -31.27 -58.81 15.48
CA PRO A 22 -30.42 -57.65 15.73
C PRO A 22 -28.95 -57.97 15.44
N VAL A 23 -28.31 -57.17 14.60
CA VAL A 23 -26.84 -57.07 14.53
C VAL A 23 -26.41 -56.15 15.67
N ALA A 24 -25.52 -56.64 16.54
CA ALA A 24 -24.93 -55.86 17.63
C ALA A 24 -24.10 -54.71 17.04
N ALA A 25 -24.51 -53.47 17.30
CA ALA A 25 -23.74 -52.28 16.98
C ALA A 25 -22.57 -52.14 17.97
N ILE A 26 -21.34 -52.27 17.47
CA ILE A 26 -20.14 -51.88 18.20
C ILE A 26 -20.12 -50.35 18.24
N THR A 27 -20.46 -49.77 19.39
CA THR A 27 -20.23 -48.35 19.66
C THR A 27 -18.76 -48.14 19.98
N THR A 28 -17.98 -47.66 19.00
CA THR A 28 -16.68 -47.04 19.29
C THR A 28 -16.92 -45.72 20.02
N GLN A 29 -16.92 -45.78 21.35
CA GLN A 29 -16.93 -44.62 22.22
C GLN A 29 -15.55 -43.93 22.10
N ARG A 30 -15.50 -42.79 21.39
CA ARG A 30 -14.31 -41.93 21.41
C ARG A 30 -14.10 -41.43 22.84
N ALA A 31 -12.93 -41.67 23.41
CA ALA A 31 -12.51 -41.05 24.66
C ALA A 31 -12.53 -39.52 24.48
N SER A 32 -13.28 -38.79 25.32
CA SER A 32 -13.23 -37.33 25.33
C SER A 32 -11.86 -36.91 25.86
N ALA A 33 -11.09 -36.14 25.09
CA ALA A 33 -9.90 -35.49 25.60
C ALA A 33 -10.27 -34.67 26.85
N ALA A 34 -9.52 -34.85 27.95
CA ALA A 34 -9.71 -34.08 29.16
C ALA A 34 -9.58 -32.59 28.85
N SER A 35 -10.63 -31.82 29.10
CA SER A 35 -10.69 -30.39 28.81
C SER A 35 -9.96 -29.60 29.90
N VAL A 36 -9.04 -28.72 29.49
CA VAL A 36 -8.21 -27.94 30.43
C VAL A 36 -9.03 -26.83 31.09
N CYS A 37 -8.93 -26.71 32.41
CA CYS A 37 -9.64 -25.72 33.23
C CYS A 37 -9.28 -24.27 32.84
N ASP A 38 -8.02 -23.88 33.01
CA ASP A 38 -7.54 -22.52 32.72
C ASP A 38 -6.76 -22.49 31.41
N TRP A 39 -7.38 -21.98 30.35
CA TRP A 39 -6.75 -21.90 29.03
C TRP A 39 -7.18 -20.65 28.28
N ALA A 40 -6.20 -19.79 27.98
CA ALA A 40 -6.43 -18.58 27.21
C ALA A 40 -6.09 -18.78 25.73
N GLN A 41 -6.81 -18.08 24.87
CA GLN A 41 -6.43 -17.88 23.48
C GLN A 41 -6.25 -16.38 23.27
N PHE A 42 -5.06 -15.98 22.83
CA PHE A 42 -4.85 -14.62 22.35
C PHE A 42 -5.73 -14.38 21.12
N VAL A 43 -6.49 -13.29 21.12
CA VAL A 43 -7.38 -12.94 20.02
C VAL A 43 -6.78 -11.81 19.20
N ALA A 44 -6.36 -10.71 19.84
CA ALA A 44 -5.79 -9.55 19.16
C ALA A 44 -5.14 -8.56 20.13
N ASP A 45 -4.25 -7.74 19.59
CA ASP A 45 -3.93 -6.43 20.18
C ASP A 45 -5.08 -5.47 19.85
N VAL A 46 -5.75 -4.94 20.88
CA VAL A 46 -6.77 -3.89 20.74
C VAL A 46 -6.09 -2.53 20.64
N THR A 47 -5.10 -2.31 21.50
CA THR A 47 -4.08 -1.26 21.44
C THR A 47 -2.85 -1.83 22.11
N VAL A 48 -1.67 -1.26 22.03
CA VAL A 48 -0.99 -0.68 20.88
C VAL A 48 -0.48 -1.83 20.00
N PRO A 49 -0.61 -1.80 18.66
CA PRO A 49 -0.10 -2.84 17.78
C PRO A 49 1.42 -3.02 17.91
N ASP A 50 1.89 -4.22 17.63
CA ASP A 50 3.32 -4.54 17.69
C ASP A 50 4.15 -3.67 16.74
N GLY A 51 5.32 -3.22 17.21
CA GLY A 51 6.24 -2.35 16.48
C GLY A 51 5.87 -0.87 16.47
N THR A 52 4.81 -0.45 17.17
CA THR A 52 4.41 0.97 17.22
C THR A 52 5.52 1.84 17.82
N SER A 53 5.79 2.99 17.20
CA SER A 53 6.85 3.91 17.61
C SER A 53 6.36 4.98 18.60
N PHE A 54 7.10 5.16 19.67
CA PHE A 54 6.88 6.16 20.71
C PHE A 54 8.10 7.07 20.86
N SER A 55 7.84 8.31 21.30
CA SER A 55 8.89 9.17 21.83
C SER A 55 9.34 8.63 23.19
N ALA A 56 10.64 8.74 23.49
CA ALA A 56 11.20 8.40 24.79
C ALA A 56 10.40 9.06 25.93
N GLY A 57 9.99 8.26 26.93
CA GLY A 57 9.24 8.72 28.10
C GLY A 57 7.74 8.98 27.89
N SER A 58 7.21 8.79 26.67
CA SER A 58 5.76 8.96 26.44
C SER A 58 4.94 7.89 27.13
N THR A 59 3.75 8.26 27.62
CA THR A 59 2.80 7.34 28.23
C THR A 59 1.83 6.79 27.18
N PHE A 60 1.46 5.53 27.29
CA PHE A 60 0.49 4.90 26.40
C PHE A 60 -0.29 3.79 27.10
N LYS A 61 -1.45 3.40 26.55
CA LYS A 61 -2.31 2.35 27.09
C LYS A 61 -2.33 1.14 26.16
N LYS A 62 -1.79 0.01 26.62
CA LYS A 62 -1.84 -1.28 25.93
C LYS A 62 -3.11 -2.02 26.36
N THR A 63 -3.82 -2.61 25.41
CA THR A 63 -5.03 -3.40 25.61
C THR A 63 -5.00 -4.67 24.75
N TRP A 64 -5.09 -5.84 25.36
CA TRP A 64 -5.19 -7.12 24.65
C TRP A 64 -6.61 -7.68 24.71
N ARG A 65 -7.08 -8.30 23.63
CA ARG A 65 -8.27 -9.14 23.65
C ARG A 65 -7.88 -10.60 23.78
N VAL A 66 -8.45 -11.27 24.76
CA VAL A 66 -8.18 -12.67 25.07
C VAL A 66 -9.49 -13.43 25.22
N LYS A 67 -9.54 -14.67 24.72
CA LYS A 67 -10.67 -15.59 24.86
C LYS A 67 -10.37 -16.64 25.92
N ASN A 68 -11.33 -16.93 26.78
CA ASN A 68 -11.31 -18.12 27.61
C ASN A 68 -11.70 -19.33 26.75
N ILE A 69 -10.77 -20.24 26.50
CA ILE A 69 -11.02 -21.49 25.77
C ILE A 69 -10.89 -22.71 26.69
N GLY A 70 -10.75 -22.49 27.99
CA GLY A 70 -10.78 -23.53 29.01
C GLY A 70 -12.20 -23.83 29.49
N THR A 71 -12.31 -24.59 30.57
CA THR A 71 -13.60 -24.96 31.19
C THR A 71 -13.91 -24.19 32.47
N CYS A 72 -12.96 -23.47 33.04
CA CYS A 72 -13.13 -22.71 34.25
C CYS A 72 -13.51 -21.25 33.95
N THR A 73 -14.48 -20.73 34.69
CA THR A 73 -14.84 -19.31 34.64
C THR A 73 -13.78 -18.48 35.37
N TRP A 74 -13.17 -17.52 34.69
CA TRP A 74 -12.23 -16.59 35.31
C TRP A 74 -13.01 -15.49 36.02
N THR A 75 -12.84 -15.36 37.32
CA THR A 75 -13.49 -14.30 38.12
C THR A 75 -12.55 -13.12 38.31
N SER A 76 -12.99 -12.06 38.99
CA SER A 76 -12.13 -10.92 39.35
C SER A 76 -10.98 -11.26 40.32
N SER A 77 -10.94 -12.49 40.87
CA SER A 77 -9.79 -12.99 41.64
C SER A 77 -8.66 -13.55 40.76
N TYR A 78 -8.85 -13.63 39.45
CA TYR A 78 -7.80 -13.91 38.48
C TYR A 78 -7.04 -12.62 38.18
N THR A 79 -5.76 -12.75 37.84
CA THR A 79 -4.90 -11.60 37.55
C THR A 79 -4.19 -11.75 36.21
N LEU A 80 -4.05 -10.63 35.50
CA LEU A 80 -3.04 -10.45 34.46
C LEU A 80 -1.73 -10.08 35.16
N VAL A 81 -0.64 -10.77 34.87
CA VAL A 81 0.67 -10.57 35.49
C VAL A 81 1.75 -10.34 34.44
N PHE A 82 2.69 -9.46 34.77
CA PHE A 82 3.92 -9.34 33.99
C PHE A 82 4.78 -10.59 34.19
N ASP A 83 5.31 -11.14 33.10
CA ASP A 83 6.05 -12.40 33.08
C ASP A 83 7.55 -12.19 32.83
N ALA A 84 7.90 -11.49 31.75
CA ALA A 84 9.28 -11.32 31.31
C ALA A 84 9.47 -10.11 30.36
N GLY A 85 10.71 -9.77 30.02
CA GLY A 85 11.04 -8.68 29.09
C GLY A 85 11.16 -7.32 29.78
N GLU A 86 10.82 -6.25 29.06
CA GLU A 86 10.75 -4.89 29.58
C GLU A 86 9.34 -4.57 30.07
N LYS A 87 9.24 -4.09 31.31
CA LYS A 87 7.97 -3.81 31.98
C LYS A 87 7.38 -2.46 31.56
N MET A 88 8.20 -1.55 31.01
CA MET A 88 7.77 -0.25 30.48
C MET A 88 6.99 0.57 31.52
N GLY A 89 7.46 0.58 32.78
CA GLY A 89 6.76 1.27 33.88
C GLY A 89 5.39 0.69 34.28
N GLY A 90 4.99 -0.46 33.71
CA GLY A 90 3.71 -1.10 33.98
C GLY A 90 3.57 -1.73 35.37
N PRO A 91 2.33 -2.06 35.80
CA PRO A 91 2.07 -2.75 37.06
C PRO A 91 2.61 -4.18 37.04
N SER A 92 2.91 -4.77 38.21
CA SER A 92 3.33 -6.19 38.27
C SER A 92 2.17 -7.16 38.03
N SER A 93 0.96 -6.73 38.41
CA SER A 93 -0.28 -7.47 38.18
C SER A 93 -1.50 -6.55 38.23
N ILE A 94 -2.57 -6.91 37.53
CA ILE A 94 -3.90 -6.30 37.64
C ILE A 94 -4.98 -7.38 37.74
N ASN A 95 -6.06 -7.12 38.49
CA ASN A 95 -7.22 -8.01 38.52
C ASN A 95 -7.98 -7.93 37.18
N LEU A 96 -8.67 -9.02 36.81
CA LEU A 96 -9.57 -8.96 35.66
C LEU A 96 -10.72 -7.96 35.90
N PRO A 97 -11.11 -7.16 34.89
CA PRO A 97 -12.12 -6.13 35.04
C PRO A 97 -13.54 -6.70 35.21
N SER A 98 -13.74 -7.97 34.84
CA SER A 98 -15.01 -8.68 34.93
C SER A 98 -14.81 -10.19 34.89
N THR A 99 -15.87 -10.94 35.20
CA THR A 99 -15.91 -12.40 35.08
C THR A 99 -15.98 -12.83 33.61
N VAL A 100 -15.18 -13.84 33.23
CA VAL A 100 -15.03 -14.36 31.86
C VAL A 100 -15.33 -15.87 31.85
N ALA A 101 -16.56 -16.23 31.45
CA ALA A 101 -16.97 -17.62 31.31
C ALA A 101 -16.24 -18.34 30.15
N PRO A 102 -16.16 -19.69 30.15
CA PRO A 102 -15.71 -20.47 29.00
C PRO A 102 -16.33 -20.00 27.68
N GLY A 103 -15.50 -19.81 26.67
CA GLY A 103 -15.88 -19.30 25.35
C GLY A 103 -16.00 -17.78 25.24
N GLN A 104 -15.98 -17.03 26.35
CA GLN A 104 -16.10 -15.56 26.34
C GLN A 104 -14.76 -14.87 26.10
N THR A 105 -14.83 -13.61 25.65
CA THR A 105 -13.65 -12.74 25.46
C THR A 105 -13.61 -11.61 26.47
N VAL A 106 -12.41 -11.09 26.75
CA VAL A 106 -12.16 -9.96 27.63
C VAL A 106 -11.08 -9.05 27.05
N ASP A 107 -11.25 -7.74 27.24
CA ASP A 107 -10.24 -6.72 26.94
C ASP A 107 -9.49 -6.36 28.22
N LEU A 108 -8.17 -6.54 28.22
CA LEU A 108 -7.30 -6.32 29.38
C LEU A 108 -6.35 -5.17 29.09
N SER A 109 -6.41 -4.10 29.90
CA SER A 109 -5.60 -2.90 29.66
C SER A 109 -4.57 -2.64 30.76
N VAL A 110 -3.37 -2.20 30.36
CA VAL A 110 -2.32 -1.66 31.24
C VAL A 110 -1.83 -0.31 30.70
N ASN A 111 -1.56 0.63 31.60
CA ASN A 111 -0.88 1.88 31.26
C ASN A 111 0.64 1.67 31.37
N LEU A 112 1.37 2.07 30.33
CA LEU A 112 2.81 1.87 30.16
C LEU A 112 3.49 3.20 29.82
N ILE A 113 4.80 3.24 29.97
CA ILE A 113 5.70 4.35 29.68
C ILE A 113 6.79 3.83 28.75
N ALA A 114 6.90 4.42 27.57
CA ALA A 114 7.98 4.15 26.64
C ALA A 114 9.34 4.41 27.33
N PRO A 115 10.27 3.43 27.32
CA PRO A 115 11.59 3.62 27.92
C PRO A 115 12.31 4.89 27.44
N SER A 116 13.21 5.43 28.26
CA SER A 116 13.95 6.66 27.93
C SER A 116 15.05 6.44 26.89
N ALA A 117 15.60 5.21 26.84
CA ALA A 117 16.57 4.84 25.83
C ALA A 117 15.85 4.49 24.51
N PRO A 118 16.38 4.93 23.35
CA PRO A 118 15.90 4.46 22.06
C PRO A 118 16.17 2.96 21.89
N GLY A 119 15.24 2.25 21.27
CA GLY A 119 15.39 0.82 21.08
C GLY A 119 14.07 0.10 20.82
N HIS A 120 14.17 -1.19 20.59
CA HIS A 120 13.02 -2.09 20.49
C HIS A 120 12.78 -2.74 21.85
N TYR A 121 11.53 -2.72 22.30
CA TYR A 121 11.16 -3.21 23.63
C TYR A 121 9.96 -4.14 23.56
N ILE A 122 10.08 -5.29 24.22
CA ILE A 122 9.01 -6.27 24.35
C ILE A 122 8.74 -6.55 25.83
N GLY A 123 7.48 -6.50 26.24
CA GLY A 123 7.01 -6.91 27.58
C GLY A 123 6.03 -8.08 27.48
N TYR A 124 6.30 -9.18 28.17
CA TYR A 124 5.49 -10.40 28.17
C TYR A 124 4.55 -10.47 29.37
N TRP A 125 3.33 -10.92 29.15
CA TRP A 125 2.24 -11.00 30.12
C TRP A 125 1.50 -12.34 30.02
N LYS A 126 1.00 -12.82 31.16
CA LYS A 126 0.19 -14.04 31.27
C LYS A 126 -0.80 -13.94 32.43
N PHE A 127 -1.56 -14.98 32.71
CA PHE A 127 -2.56 -15.00 33.78
C PHE A 127 -2.06 -15.75 35.02
N LYS A 128 -2.61 -15.41 36.19
CA LYS A 128 -2.67 -16.29 37.36
C LYS A 128 -4.11 -16.50 37.78
N ASN A 129 -4.46 -17.74 38.09
CA ASN A 129 -5.77 -18.07 38.64
C ASN A 129 -5.86 -17.70 40.14
N ALA A 130 -7.04 -17.90 40.73
CA ALA A 130 -7.31 -17.53 42.13
C ALA A 130 -6.39 -18.23 43.16
N SER A 131 -5.80 -19.38 42.81
CA SER A 131 -4.83 -20.09 43.65
C SER A 131 -3.38 -19.61 43.46
N GLY A 132 -3.15 -18.64 42.57
CA GLY A 132 -1.84 -18.13 42.21
C GLY A 132 -1.10 -18.93 41.14
N THR A 133 -1.74 -19.96 40.56
CA THR A 133 -1.15 -20.79 39.51
C THR A 133 -1.17 -20.05 38.17
N ALA A 134 -0.03 -20.02 37.48
CA ALA A 134 0.10 -19.31 36.21
C ALA A 134 -0.43 -20.14 35.02
N PHE A 135 -1.09 -19.46 34.08
CA PHE A 135 -1.53 -20.01 32.81
C PHE A 135 -1.55 -18.91 31.73
N GLY A 136 -1.76 -19.30 30.49
CA GLY A 136 -1.67 -18.41 29.34
C GLY A 136 -2.16 -19.08 28.07
N ILE A 137 -1.51 -18.75 26.97
CA ILE A 137 -1.92 -19.11 25.62
C ILE A 137 -1.17 -20.33 25.08
N GLY A 138 -1.55 -20.75 23.87
CA GLY A 138 -0.90 -21.85 23.15
C GLY A 138 -1.30 -23.23 23.67
N THR A 139 -0.85 -24.27 22.98
CA THR A 139 -1.24 -25.67 23.23
C THR A 139 -0.80 -26.21 24.59
N THR A 140 0.21 -25.58 25.22
CA THR A 140 0.72 -25.96 26.54
C THR A 140 0.13 -25.15 27.68
N THR A 141 -0.79 -24.22 27.39
CA THR A 141 -1.41 -23.26 28.34
C THR A 141 -0.42 -22.43 29.17
N THR A 142 0.85 -22.39 28.80
CA THR A 142 1.92 -21.74 29.57
C THR A 142 2.55 -20.55 28.86
N LYS A 143 2.20 -20.29 27.58
CA LYS A 143 2.83 -19.21 26.81
C LYS A 143 2.26 -17.85 27.20
N SER A 144 3.12 -16.85 27.15
CA SER A 144 2.77 -15.44 27.34
C SER A 144 2.34 -14.79 26.03
N PHE A 145 1.63 -13.68 26.13
CA PHE A 145 1.36 -12.72 25.05
C PHE A 145 2.07 -11.41 25.39
N TRP A 146 2.23 -10.47 24.45
CA TRP A 146 3.21 -9.39 24.63
C TRP A 146 2.74 -8.02 24.16
N VAL A 147 3.46 -6.99 24.63
CA VAL A 147 3.51 -5.66 24.04
C VAL A 147 4.85 -5.50 23.35
N ASP A 148 4.86 -5.07 22.09
CA ASP A 148 6.06 -4.77 21.31
C ASP A 148 5.99 -3.32 20.83
N ILE A 149 7.01 -2.51 21.18
CA ILE A 149 7.12 -1.11 20.76
C ILE A 149 8.54 -0.76 20.31
N ASN A 150 8.64 0.32 19.54
CA ASN A 150 9.90 1.00 19.24
C ASN A 150 9.94 2.35 19.97
N VAL A 151 11.07 2.69 20.58
CA VAL A 151 11.34 4.02 21.12
C VAL A 151 12.37 4.70 20.23
N SER A 152 12.03 5.89 19.72
CA SER A 152 12.97 6.72 18.97
C SER A 152 13.61 7.80 19.85
N ALA A 153 14.86 8.15 19.56
CA ALA A 153 15.53 9.29 20.19
C ALA A 153 14.73 10.55 19.84
N GLY A 154 14.27 11.28 20.86
CA GLY A 154 13.39 12.44 20.68
C GLY A 154 13.92 13.42 19.62
N TYR A 155 13.02 13.85 18.75
CA TYR A 155 13.28 14.95 17.83
C TYR A 155 12.95 16.27 18.55
N GLY A 156 13.86 17.23 18.55
CA GLY A 156 13.59 18.58 19.04
C GLY A 156 12.99 19.43 17.93
N VAL A 157 11.93 20.20 18.22
CA VAL A 157 11.40 21.21 17.30
C VAL A 157 12.39 22.37 17.22
N ILE A 158 12.98 22.57 16.05
CA ILE A 158 13.96 23.65 15.82
C ILE A 158 13.31 24.87 15.16
N TYR A 159 12.17 24.70 14.50
CA TYR A 159 11.38 25.80 13.96
C TYR A 159 9.90 25.39 13.91
N ASP A 160 9.01 26.25 14.39
CA ASP A 160 7.56 26.05 14.33
C ASP A 160 6.94 27.17 13.48
N PHE A 161 6.40 26.79 12.33
CA PHE A 161 5.84 27.73 11.36
C PHE A 161 4.50 28.33 11.80
N ALA A 162 3.71 27.60 12.60
CA ALA A 162 2.43 28.08 13.11
C ALA A 162 2.62 29.08 14.26
N SER A 163 3.59 28.81 15.15
CA SER A 163 3.97 29.75 16.21
C SER A 163 4.60 31.04 15.67
N ASN A 164 5.27 30.96 14.51
CA ASN A 164 5.90 32.11 13.85
C ASN A 164 5.08 32.66 12.65
N LEU A 165 3.75 32.47 12.65
CA LEU A 165 2.86 32.82 11.54
C LEU A 165 3.12 34.22 10.94
N CYS A 166 3.18 35.25 11.78
CA CYS A 166 3.31 36.64 11.32
C CYS A 166 4.75 37.16 11.19
N GLN A 167 5.74 36.29 11.41
CA GLN A 167 7.11 36.57 10.95
C GLN A 167 7.25 36.28 9.46
N ALA A 168 6.33 35.51 8.87
CA ALA A 168 6.31 35.28 7.43
C ALA A 168 5.79 36.50 6.66
N ASN A 169 6.33 36.69 5.47
CA ASN A 169 5.85 37.62 4.47
C ASN A 169 4.80 36.91 3.60
N TRP A 170 3.53 37.00 3.99
CA TRP A 170 2.38 36.43 3.26
C TRP A 170 2.08 37.21 1.99
N ARG A 171 1.88 36.49 0.88
CA ARG A 171 1.66 37.06 -0.47
C ARG A 171 0.78 36.17 -1.32
N ASN A 172 0.19 36.77 -2.34
CA ASN A 172 -0.33 36.11 -3.53
C ASN A 172 0.49 36.58 -4.76
N ASP A 173 -0.01 36.40 -5.98
CA ASP A 173 0.69 36.81 -7.21
C ASP A 173 0.68 38.32 -7.45
N THR A 174 -0.22 39.07 -6.79
CA THR A 174 -0.47 40.48 -7.07
C THR A 174 -0.02 41.42 -5.94
N ALA A 175 -0.02 40.96 -4.69
CA ALA A 175 0.17 41.80 -3.51
C ALA A 175 0.69 41.05 -2.27
N ARG A 176 1.08 41.85 -1.27
CA ARG A 176 1.36 41.39 0.10
C ARG A 176 0.06 41.34 0.90
N LEU A 177 -0.12 40.26 1.66
CA LEU A 177 -1.32 40.00 2.47
C LEU A 177 -1.11 40.37 3.95
N PRO A 178 -2.18 40.75 4.67
CA PRO A 178 -2.14 40.99 6.11
C PRO A 178 -1.94 39.70 6.90
N CYS A 179 -1.32 39.80 8.09
CA CYS A 179 -1.21 38.70 9.04
C CYS A 179 -1.60 39.16 10.46
N PRO A 180 -2.49 38.43 11.17
CA PRO A 180 -3.31 37.34 10.62
C PRO A 180 -4.23 37.88 9.51
N GLY A 181 -4.57 37.02 8.55
CA GLY A 181 -5.48 37.38 7.47
C GLY A 181 -6.93 37.46 7.95
N THR A 182 -7.76 38.19 7.19
CA THR A 182 -9.21 38.25 7.41
C THR A 182 -9.88 37.07 6.72
N ASP A 183 -10.63 36.27 7.47
CA ASP A 183 -11.36 35.12 6.92
C ASP A 183 -12.34 35.56 5.82
N GLY A 184 -12.30 34.89 4.67
CA GLY A 184 -13.11 35.17 3.49
C GLY A 184 -12.57 36.25 2.54
N SER A 185 -11.37 36.79 2.79
CA SER A 185 -10.73 37.76 1.89
C SER A 185 -10.58 37.22 0.46
N ALA A 186 -10.98 38.01 -0.55
CA ALA A 186 -10.86 37.65 -1.96
C ALA A 186 -9.40 37.57 -2.44
N ASP A 187 -8.49 38.32 -1.81
CA ASP A 187 -7.06 38.27 -2.11
C ASP A 187 -6.38 37.00 -1.55
N GLY A 188 -7.14 36.17 -0.83
CA GLY A 188 -6.64 35.04 -0.04
C GLY A 188 -6.27 35.46 1.38
N PHE A 189 -6.14 34.48 2.27
CA PHE A 189 -5.85 34.72 3.69
C PHE A 189 -5.14 33.55 4.36
N ALA A 190 -4.49 33.82 5.49
CA ALA A 190 -4.00 32.80 6.39
C ALA A 190 -4.07 33.22 7.86
N PHE A 191 -4.46 32.31 8.75
CA PHE A 191 -4.44 32.52 10.19
C PHE A 191 -4.24 31.23 10.97
N LYS A 192 -3.78 31.35 12.21
CA LYS A 192 -3.52 30.21 13.11
C LYS A 192 -4.81 29.78 13.80
N LEU A 193 -5.00 28.47 13.94
CA LEU A 193 -6.01 27.86 14.81
C LEU A 193 -5.32 26.85 15.74
N ASP A 194 -5.61 26.89 17.04
CA ASP A 194 -4.93 26.02 18.01
C ASP A 194 -5.45 24.59 18.03
N ASN A 195 -6.71 24.36 17.61
CA ASN A 195 -7.33 23.03 17.54
C ASN A 195 -8.05 22.84 16.20
N PRO A 196 -7.32 22.76 15.07
CA PRO A 196 -7.92 22.63 13.76
C PRO A 196 -8.64 21.28 13.63
N VAL A 197 -9.79 21.29 12.96
CA VAL A 197 -10.51 20.07 12.59
C VAL A 197 -10.35 19.86 11.09
N LEU A 198 -9.66 18.79 10.72
CA LEU A 198 -9.45 18.40 9.33
C LEU A 198 -10.70 17.67 8.78
N GLU A 199 -10.77 17.54 7.46
CA GLU A 199 -11.85 16.89 6.71
C GLU A 199 -12.17 15.44 7.11
N ASN A 200 -11.24 14.74 7.75
CA ASN A 200 -11.48 13.42 8.37
C ASN A 200 -12.38 13.50 9.63
N ASN A 201 -12.77 14.71 10.03
CA ASN A 201 -13.57 15.05 11.21
C ASN A 201 -12.91 14.66 12.53
N ILE A 202 -11.57 14.60 12.55
CA ILE A 202 -10.76 14.36 13.74
C ILE A 202 -10.19 15.71 14.20
N PRO A 203 -10.54 16.19 15.42
CA PRO A 203 -9.88 17.35 16.00
C PRO A 203 -8.40 17.05 16.24
N VAL A 204 -7.53 17.95 15.80
CA VAL A 204 -6.09 17.88 16.09
C VAL A 204 -5.78 18.83 17.23
N LEU A 205 -5.04 18.35 18.24
CA LEU A 205 -4.69 19.12 19.45
C LEU A 205 -3.51 20.08 19.23
N ASP A 206 -2.79 19.92 18.12
CA ASP A 206 -1.67 20.76 17.75
C ASP A 206 -2.13 21.94 16.86
N PRO A 207 -1.50 23.12 16.97
CA PRO A 207 -1.86 24.25 16.14
C PRO A 207 -1.67 24.01 14.64
N GLY A 208 -2.55 24.60 13.84
CA GLY A 208 -2.46 24.63 12.39
C GLY A 208 -2.60 26.02 11.81
N ILE A 209 -2.10 26.18 10.58
CA ILE A 209 -2.29 27.37 9.77
C ILE A 209 -3.39 27.05 8.77
N LEU A 210 -4.53 27.73 8.90
CA LEU A 210 -5.55 27.74 7.85
C LEU A 210 -5.10 28.70 6.76
N VAL A 211 -5.17 28.26 5.50
CA VAL A 211 -4.85 29.05 4.32
C VAL A 211 -5.98 28.91 3.31
N SER A 212 -6.41 30.01 2.73
CA SER A 212 -7.30 30.03 1.56
C SER A 212 -6.61 30.81 0.43
N PRO A 213 -6.52 30.24 -0.78
CA PRO A 213 -5.91 30.90 -1.92
C PRO A 213 -6.71 32.14 -2.37
N GLN A 214 -6.06 33.02 -3.14
CA GLN A 214 -6.72 34.12 -3.84
C GLN A 214 -7.92 33.59 -4.64
N GLN A 215 -9.07 34.29 -4.58
CA GLN A 215 -10.36 33.88 -5.15
C GLN A 215 -10.41 34.03 -6.67
N GLU A 216 -9.47 33.37 -7.34
CA GLU A 216 -9.28 33.34 -8.80
C GLU A 216 -8.98 31.90 -9.25
N TYR A 217 -9.10 31.64 -10.56
CA TYR A 217 -8.78 30.32 -11.11
C TYR A 217 -7.28 30.04 -10.96
N ASN A 218 -6.94 28.98 -10.23
CA ASN A 218 -5.58 28.62 -9.81
C ASN A 218 -4.88 29.67 -8.92
N GLY A 219 -5.66 30.48 -8.19
CA GLY A 219 -5.12 31.48 -7.26
C GLY A 219 -4.19 30.86 -6.20
N VAL A 220 -3.29 31.68 -5.67
CA VAL A 220 -2.23 31.23 -4.76
C VAL A 220 -2.15 32.09 -3.52
N VAL A 221 -1.75 31.46 -2.41
CA VAL A 221 -1.22 32.15 -1.23
C VAL A 221 0.03 31.43 -0.77
N TYR A 222 1.09 32.17 -0.48
CA TYR A 222 2.32 31.62 0.06
C TYR A 222 2.93 32.50 1.15
N ALA A 223 3.60 31.85 2.10
CA ALA A 223 4.28 32.44 3.24
C ALA A 223 5.78 32.28 3.09
N ILE A 224 6.51 33.40 2.93
CA ILE A 224 7.98 33.38 2.91
C ILE A 224 8.48 33.65 4.33
N TYR A 225 9.04 32.63 4.99
CA TYR A 225 9.56 32.74 6.35
C TYR A 225 10.99 33.33 6.38
N PRO A 226 11.42 33.91 7.53
CA PRO A 226 12.80 34.35 7.72
C PRO A 226 13.80 33.23 7.39
N ALA A 227 14.97 33.60 6.87
CA ALA A 227 16.00 32.63 6.54
C ALA A 227 16.53 31.95 7.81
N MET A 228 16.79 30.65 7.71
CA MET A 228 17.43 29.86 8.76
C MET A 228 18.47 28.92 8.16
N GLN A 229 19.48 28.60 8.97
CA GLN A 229 20.47 27.60 8.59
C GLN A 229 19.92 26.19 8.79
N VAL A 230 19.92 25.40 7.72
CA VAL A 230 19.53 23.98 7.76
C VAL A 230 20.75 23.16 8.16
N LEU A 231 20.60 22.25 9.13
CA LEU A 231 21.65 21.30 9.49
C LEU A 231 21.32 19.90 8.98
N ARG A 232 22.38 19.07 8.87
CA ARG A 232 22.23 17.66 8.50
C ARG A 232 21.31 16.96 9.50
N GLY A 233 20.37 16.17 8.98
CA GLY A 233 19.37 15.49 9.78
C GLY A 233 18.12 16.32 10.11
N ASP A 234 18.02 17.58 9.68
CA ASP A 234 16.78 18.35 9.81
C ASP A 234 15.66 17.75 8.93
N ILE A 235 14.45 17.70 9.47
CA ILE A 235 13.27 17.14 8.80
C ILE A 235 12.11 18.13 8.93
N PHE A 236 11.50 18.52 7.82
CA PHE A 236 10.21 19.22 7.83
C PHE A 236 9.07 18.21 8.05
N GLN A 237 8.15 18.52 8.97
CA GLN A 237 6.97 17.70 9.24
C GLN A 237 5.71 18.56 9.30
N ALA A 238 4.60 18.05 8.76
CA ALA A 238 3.27 18.65 8.90
C ALA A 238 2.19 17.59 8.67
N THR A 239 0.97 17.84 9.13
CA THR A 239 -0.24 17.13 8.69
C THR A 239 -1.05 18.07 7.80
N LEU A 240 -1.51 17.56 6.65
CA LEU A 240 -2.29 18.29 5.66
C LEU A 240 -3.73 17.79 5.61
N GLY A 241 -4.59 18.66 5.10
CA GLY A 241 -5.96 18.36 4.76
C GLY A 241 -6.78 19.63 4.66
N CYS A 242 -7.92 19.54 4.00
CA CYS A 242 -8.90 20.60 3.96
C CYS A 242 -9.56 20.79 5.34
N GLN A 243 -10.06 22.00 5.57
CA GLN A 243 -10.87 22.29 6.75
C GLN A 243 -12.15 21.47 6.72
N ASN A 244 -12.54 20.91 7.86
CA ASN A 244 -13.82 20.21 8.00
C ASN A 244 -14.99 21.07 7.48
N GLY A 245 -15.79 20.52 6.57
CA GLY A 245 -16.89 21.22 5.90
C GLY A 245 -16.51 22.02 4.65
N ALA A 246 -15.22 22.15 4.31
CA ALA A 246 -14.76 22.79 3.07
C ALA A 246 -14.87 21.84 1.87
N VAL A 247 -16.08 21.38 1.56
CA VAL A 247 -16.35 20.30 0.57
C VAL A 247 -15.90 20.60 -0.86
N ASN A 248 -15.69 21.86 -1.20
CA ASN A 248 -15.20 22.29 -2.51
C ASN A 248 -13.68 22.40 -2.54
N CYS A 249 -13.00 22.16 -1.42
CA CYS A 249 -11.57 22.30 -1.31
C CYS A 249 -10.86 21.33 -2.26
N ASN A 250 -10.06 21.88 -3.15
CA ASN A 250 -9.22 21.17 -4.10
C ASN A 250 -7.96 22.02 -4.35
N VAL A 251 -6.92 21.77 -3.59
CA VAL A 251 -5.72 22.60 -3.54
C VAL A 251 -4.46 21.79 -3.82
N ARG A 252 -3.38 22.48 -4.16
CA ARG A 252 -2.03 21.96 -4.18
C ARG A 252 -1.19 22.66 -3.12
N TYR A 253 -0.73 21.89 -2.15
CA TYR A 253 0.29 22.28 -1.20
C TYR A 253 1.65 22.29 -1.86
N VAL A 254 2.47 23.28 -1.54
CA VAL A 254 3.85 23.37 -2.02
C VAL A 254 4.76 23.78 -0.88
N LEU A 255 5.83 23.01 -0.65
CA LEU A 255 6.96 23.39 0.18
C LEU A 255 8.13 23.75 -0.74
N GLN A 256 8.58 25.00 -0.64
CA GLN A 256 9.72 25.50 -1.40
C GLN A 256 10.75 26.11 -0.45
N TYR A 257 11.93 26.42 -0.99
CA TYR A 257 12.93 27.22 -0.33
C TYR A 257 13.46 28.29 -1.29
N LYS A 258 13.90 29.39 -0.71
CA LYS A 258 14.58 30.48 -1.39
C LYS A 258 16.00 30.60 -0.85
N THR A 259 16.98 30.54 -1.73
CA THR A 259 18.41 30.74 -1.39
C THR A 259 18.71 32.23 -1.19
N GLU A 260 19.88 32.52 -0.61
CA GLU A 260 20.38 33.91 -0.47
C GLU A 260 20.50 34.64 -1.82
N SER A 261 20.83 33.92 -2.90
CA SER A 261 20.86 34.46 -4.27
C SER A 261 19.47 34.84 -4.82
N GLY A 262 18.41 34.52 -4.08
CA GLY A 262 17.03 34.79 -4.44
C GLY A 262 16.36 33.70 -5.28
N SER A 263 17.07 32.62 -5.62
CA SER A 263 16.54 31.51 -6.40
C SER A 263 15.54 30.71 -5.57
N VAL A 264 14.35 30.46 -6.13
CA VAL A 264 13.30 29.65 -5.50
C VAL A 264 13.29 28.26 -6.10
N SER A 265 13.20 27.23 -5.26
CA SER A 265 13.17 25.83 -5.67
C SER A 265 12.16 25.04 -4.84
N THR A 266 11.41 24.16 -5.50
CA THR A 266 10.40 23.31 -4.85
C THR A 266 11.06 22.07 -4.25
N LEU A 267 10.84 21.84 -2.95
CA LEU A 267 11.26 20.62 -2.26
C LEU A 267 10.22 19.53 -2.39
N TRP A 268 8.95 19.91 -2.28
CA TRP A 268 7.85 18.98 -2.18
C TRP A 268 6.52 19.65 -2.54
N GLY A 269 5.55 18.85 -2.96
CA GLY A 269 4.18 19.30 -3.14
C GLY A 269 3.20 18.14 -3.11
N TRP A 270 1.95 18.45 -2.80
CA TRP A 270 0.89 17.47 -2.61
C TRP A 270 -0.44 18.04 -3.10
N ASN A 271 -1.25 17.23 -3.78
CA ASN A 271 -2.60 17.64 -4.17
C ASN A 271 -3.56 17.11 -3.13
N GLU A 272 -4.39 18.00 -2.61
CA GLU A 272 -5.41 17.70 -1.63
C GLU A 272 -6.78 18.03 -2.20
N LYS A 273 -7.72 17.13 -1.99
CA LYS A 273 -9.12 17.37 -2.30
C LYS A 273 -9.94 16.91 -1.11
N TYR A 274 -11.02 17.61 -0.81
CA TYR A 274 -11.95 17.19 0.24
C TYR A 274 -12.51 15.78 -0.06
N GLU A 275 -11.90 14.78 0.56
CA GLU A 275 -12.16 13.34 0.39
C GLU A 275 -12.27 12.61 1.73
N GLY A 276 -12.13 13.35 2.84
CA GLY A 276 -12.28 12.85 4.20
C GLY A 276 -11.02 12.18 4.76
N LEU A 277 -9.86 12.46 4.15
CA LEU A 277 -8.55 11.95 4.55
C LEU A 277 -7.66 13.07 5.08
N SER A 278 -6.54 12.70 5.69
CA SER A 278 -5.51 13.66 6.10
C SER A 278 -4.16 13.02 5.88
N TYR A 279 -3.17 13.81 5.49
CA TYR A 279 -1.89 13.31 5.02
C TYR A 279 -0.74 13.83 5.86
N ASN A 280 0.29 13.02 6.08
CA ASN A 280 1.49 13.46 6.79
C ASN A 280 2.61 13.77 5.79
N ALA A 281 3.13 14.99 5.86
CA ALA A 281 4.34 15.42 5.20
C ALA A 281 5.53 15.15 6.14
N SER A 282 6.56 14.45 5.64
CA SER A 282 7.85 14.26 6.32
C SER A 282 8.96 14.32 5.29
N ILE A 283 9.70 15.43 5.26
CA ILE A 283 10.66 15.75 4.21
C ILE A 283 12.04 15.95 4.83
N LYS A 284 12.99 15.10 4.44
CA LYS A 284 14.40 15.24 4.83
C LYS A 284 15.00 16.46 4.14
N LEU A 285 15.72 17.27 4.90
CA LEU A 285 16.33 18.51 4.42
C LEU A 285 17.85 18.38 4.22
N ASP A 286 18.38 17.16 4.21
CA ASP A 286 19.82 16.89 4.08
C ASP A 286 20.46 17.52 2.84
N ALA A 287 19.71 17.67 1.74
CA ALA A 287 20.17 18.33 0.52
C ALA A 287 20.47 19.83 0.72
N LEU A 288 19.90 20.44 1.77
CA LEU A 288 20.09 21.84 2.13
C LEU A 288 21.07 22.01 3.31
N ALA A 289 21.64 20.94 3.84
CA ALA A 289 22.49 21.00 5.01
C ALA A 289 23.68 21.97 4.82
N GLY A 290 23.85 22.87 5.78
CA GLY A 290 24.84 23.95 5.79
C GLY A 290 24.36 25.24 5.11
N GLN A 291 23.27 25.21 4.34
CA GLN A 291 22.75 26.38 3.63
C GLN A 291 21.84 27.22 4.52
N ASN A 292 21.85 28.53 4.31
CA ASN A 292 20.92 29.48 4.90
C ASN A 292 19.80 29.76 3.89
N VAL A 293 18.56 29.37 4.20
CA VAL A 293 17.43 29.43 3.26
C VAL A 293 16.16 29.93 3.94
N SER A 294 15.32 30.62 3.18
CA SER A 294 13.95 30.95 3.57
C SER A 294 13.01 29.85 3.08
N PHE A 295 12.28 29.19 3.99
CA PHE A 295 11.23 28.26 3.60
C PHE A 295 9.97 28.99 3.15
N ILE A 296 9.29 28.41 2.16
CA ILE A 296 8.05 28.93 1.61
C ILE A 296 6.97 27.85 1.70
N LEU A 297 5.92 28.11 2.48
CA LEU A 297 4.72 27.28 2.54
C LEU A 297 3.66 27.90 1.64
N GLY A 298 3.22 27.16 0.62
CA GLY A 298 2.25 27.63 -0.37
C GLY A 298 1.02 26.73 -0.45
N VAL A 299 -0.13 27.35 -0.74
CA VAL A 299 -1.37 26.69 -1.13
C VAL A 299 -1.85 27.33 -2.43
N ARG A 300 -2.12 26.50 -3.43
CA ARG A 300 -2.63 26.89 -4.74
C ARG A 300 -3.98 26.22 -5.00
N ALA A 301 -4.96 26.95 -5.49
CA ALA A 301 -6.21 26.35 -5.96
C ALA A 301 -5.94 25.44 -7.17
N SER A 302 -6.58 24.27 -7.24
CA SER A 302 -6.56 23.39 -8.40
C SER A 302 -7.86 23.58 -9.19
N GLY A 303 -7.92 24.70 -9.91
CA GLY A 303 -9.12 25.20 -10.57
C GLY A 303 -9.75 26.36 -9.80
N SER A 304 -11.04 26.28 -9.49
CA SER A 304 -11.74 27.34 -8.75
C SER A 304 -11.29 27.38 -7.29
N ALA A 305 -10.91 28.57 -6.80
CA ALA A 305 -10.57 28.81 -5.40
C ALA A 305 -11.79 28.90 -4.45
N THR A 306 -13.01 28.85 -4.99
CA THR A 306 -14.24 29.00 -4.20
C THR A 306 -14.44 27.82 -3.25
N GLY A 307 -14.28 28.08 -1.95
CA GLY A 307 -14.42 27.05 -0.90
C GLY A 307 -13.12 26.31 -0.59
N ASP A 308 -12.00 26.71 -1.20
CA ASP A 308 -10.66 26.21 -0.84
C ASP A 308 -10.25 26.74 0.53
N ARG A 309 -10.17 25.83 1.50
CA ARG A 309 -9.74 26.11 2.87
C ARG A 309 -8.86 24.96 3.32
N ALA A 310 -7.55 25.21 3.37
CA ALA A 310 -6.53 24.19 3.49
C ALA A 310 -5.70 24.39 4.77
N PHE A 311 -5.39 23.31 5.49
CA PHE A 311 -4.59 23.37 6.69
C PHE A 311 -3.16 22.87 6.48
N TRP A 312 -2.20 23.60 7.02
CA TRP A 312 -0.91 23.06 7.46
C TRP A 312 -0.99 22.85 8.97
N VAL A 313 -1.19 21.63 9.46
CA VAL A 313 -1.24 21.32 10.90
C VAL A 313 0.12 20.89 11.41
N ARG A 314 0.54 21.43 12.55
CA ARG A 314 1.88 21.28 13.13
C ARG A 314 3.02 21.35 12.08
N PRO A 315 3.08 22.39 11.22
CA PRO A 315 4.21 22.56 10.32
C PRO A 315 5.44 22.93 11.15
N VAL A 316 6.40 22.02 11.24
CA VAL A 316 7.63 22.17 12.04
C VAL A 316 8.85 21.68 11.27
N ILE A 317 10.02 22.22 11.60
CA ILE A 317 11.29 21.54 11.33
C ILE A 317 11.77 20.93 12.64
N VAL A 318 12.16 19.66 12.58
CA VAL A 318 12.67 18.91 13.71
C VAL A 318 14.08 18.38 13.45
N ARG A 319 14.86 18.21 14.52
CA ARG A 319 16.23 17.66 14.46
C ARG A 319 16.41 16.50 15.44
N PRO A 320 16.95 15.35 14.99
CA PRO A 320 17.34 14.26 15.87
C PRO A 320 18.41 14.70 16.88
N GLY A 321 18.27 14.28 18.14
CA GLY A 321 19.30 14.46 19.16
C GLY A 321 19.32 15.82 19.88
N ILE A 322 18.32 16.68 19.62
CA ILE A 322 18.08 17.88 20.43
C ILE A 322 17.03 17.54 21.49
N VAL A 323 17.45 17.50 22.76
CA VAL A 323 16.53 17.44 23.90
C VAL A 323 16.07 18.86 24.19
N VAL A 324 14.87 19.24 23.73
CA VAL A 324 14.24 20.47 24.21
C VAL A 324 13.55 20.14 25.53
N THR A 325 14.13 20.58 26.65
CA THR A 325 13.43 20.56 27.94
C THR A 325 12.23 21.50 27.86
N PRO A 326 10.98 21.02 28.04
CA PRO A 326 9.83 21.91 28.04
C PRO A 326 9.93 22.89 29.22
N PRO A 327 9.63 24.19 29.02
CA PRO A 327 9.51 25.11 30.14
C PRO A 327 8.37 24.68 31.08
N PRO A 328 8.46 24.93 32.39
CA PRO A 328 7.44 24.56 33.36
C PRO A 328 6.07 25.17 32.99
N PRO A 329 4.96 24.44 33.19
CA PRO A 329 3.63 24.94 32.87
C PRO A 329 3.26 26.11 33.80
N THR A 330 3.09 27.29 33.23
CA THR A 330 2.48 28.44 33.90
C THR A 330 0.96 28.31 33.82
N VAL A 331 0.31 28.14 34.97
CA VAL A 331 -1.15 28.11 35.09
C VAL A 331 -1.67 29.52 35.34
N THR A 332 -2.60 30.01 34.51
CA THR A 332 -3.36 31.23 34.82
C THR A 332 -4.81 31.12 34.34
N GLY A 333 -5.76 31.19 35.27
CA GLY A 333 -7.00 31.98 35.11
C GLY A 333 -8.30 31.26 34.69
N THR A 334 -9.30 31.36 35.57
CA THR A 334 -10.70 30.90 35.60
C THR A 334 -11.65 31.40 34.47
N PRO A 335 -12.84 30.76 34.30
CA PRO A 335 -13.76 30.93 33.16
C PRO A 335 -14.84 32.01 33.36
N PRO A 336 -15.54 32.46 32.29
CA PRO A 336 -16.88 33.00 32.42
C PRO A 336 -17.97 32.35 31.53
N THR A 337 -19.14 32.33 32.16
CA THR A 337 -20.56 32.04 31.87
C THR A 337 -21.16 32.35 30.48
N ALA A 338 -22.20 31.59 30.11
CA ALA A 338 -22.97 31.58 28.85
C ALA A 338 -24.15 32.58 28.75
N THR A 339 -24.81 32.65 27.56
CA THR A 339 -26.28 32.88 27.21
C THR A 339 -26.47 33.92 26.05
N PRO A 340 -27.52 33.93 25.15
CA PRO A 340 -28.16 32.89 24.29
C PRO A 340 -28.53 33.32 22.82
N THR A 341 -29.09 32.38 22.01
CA THR A 341 -30.10 32.49 20.87
C THR A 341 -29.67 33.16 19.53
N SER A 342 -29.88 32.60 18.31
CA SER A 342 -31.17 32.29 17.64
C SER A 342 -31.12 31.26 16.48
N THR A 343 -32.24 30.54 16.30
CA THR A 343 -32.64 29.70 15.14
C THR A 343 -33.18 30.58 13.99
N PRO A 344 -33.11 30.19 12.69
CA PRO A 344 -34.11 29.25 12.09
C PRO A 344 -33.66 28.42 10.86
N GLY A 345 -34.44 27.38 10.51
CA GLY A 345 -34.59 26.92 9.10
C GLY A 345 -34.48 25.42 8.84
N THR A 346 -35.58 24.70 8.97
CA THR A 346 -35.74 23.25 8.70
C THR A 346 -35.66 22.93 7.21
N LYS A 347 -34.79 21.98 6.84
CA LYS A 347 -34.90 21.17 5.61
C LYS A 347 -35.12 19.72 6.01
N THR A 348 -36.11 19.09 5.38
CA THR A 348 -36.62 17.75 5.67
C THR A 348 -35.52 16.70 5.51
N ALA A 349 -35.05 16.17 6.63
CA ALA A 349 -34.04 15.14 6.70
C ALA A 349 -34.64 13.74 6.51
N THR A 350 -33.93 12.91 5.78
CA THR A 350 -34.04 11.44 5.80
C THR A 350 -34.11 10.94 7.25
N PRO A 351 -34.94 9.92 7.56
CA PRO A 351 -35.13 9.48 8.95
C PRO A 351 -33.78 9.11 9.57
N GLN A 352 -33.39 9.93 10.54
CA GLN A 352 -32.13 9.79 11.25
C GLN A 352 -32.15 8.47 12.04
N PRO A 353 -31.06 7.69 12.05
CA PRO A 353 -31.00 6.47 12.84
C PRO A 353 -31.32 6.75 14.31
N ALA A 354 -32.01 5.80 14.95
CA ALA A 354 -32.33 5.89 16.37
C ALA A 354 -31.04 6.25 17.14
N SER A 355 -31.11 7.17 18.09
CA SER A 355 -29.94 7.67 18.84
C SER A 355 -29.16 6.58 19.60
N CYS A 356 -29.71 5.36 19.64
CA CYS A 356 -29.12 4.18 20.24
C CYS A 356 -28.41 3.24 19.24
N ASP A 357 -28.57 3.35 17.92
CA ASP A 357 -27.94 2.46 16.94
C ASP A 357 -26.57 3.02 16.52
N ARG A 358 -25.49 2.37 16.94
CA ARG A 358 -24.11 2.78 16.62
C ARG A 358 -23.20 1.59 16.44
N ALA A 359 -22.54 1.49 15.28
CA ALA A 359 -21.54 0.47 15.02
C ALA A 359 -20.12 1.06 15.12
N GLN A 360 -19.15 0.21 15.40
CA GLN A 360 -17.73 0.50 15.28
C GLN A 360 -17.10 -0.59 14.43
N PHE A 361 -16.46 -0.21 13.33
CA PHE A 361 -15.61 -1.12 12.58
C PHE A 361 -14.40 -1.46 13.44
N ILE A 362 -14.11 -2.75 13.59
CA ILE A 362 -12.97 -3.21 14.41
C ILE A 362 -11.81 -3.57 13.48
N PHE A 363 -11.99 -4.51 12.54
CA PHE A 363 -11.02 -4.83 11.48
C PHE A 363 -11.59 -5.85 10.46
N ASP A 364 -10.86 -6.08 9.37
CA ASP A 364 -11.10 -7.15 8.40
C ASP A 364 -10.59 -8.50 8.94
N VAL A 365 -11.49 -9.44 9.23
CA VAL A 365 -11.12 -10.83 9.59
C VAL A 365 -10.58 -11.55 8.36
N THR A 366 -11.29 -11.40 7.24
CA THR A 366 -10.84 -11.71 5.87
C THR A 366 -11.60 -10.77 4.94
N VAL A 367 -11.27 -10.60 3.68
CA VAL A 367 -9.95 -10.48 3.10
C VAL A 367 -9.39 -9.09 3.44
N PRO A 368 -8.11 -8.93 3.83
CA PRO A 368 -7.53 -7.61 4.10
C PRO A 368 -7.60 -6.67 2.90
N ASP A 369 -7.69 -5.37 3.16
CA ASP A 369 -7.73 -4.37 2.11
C ASP A 369 -6.48 -4.39 1.21
N GLY A 370 -6.69 -4.24 -0.10
CA GLY A 370 -5.64 -4.27 -1.12
C GLY A 370 -5.25 -5.66 -1.61
N SER A 371 -5.94 -6.71 -1.14
CA SER A 371 -5.65 -8.10 -1.54
C SER A 371 -5.88 -8.34 -3.03
N ALA A 372 -4.99 -9.16 -3.60
CA ALA A 372 -4.90 -9.51 -5.01
C ALA A 372 -5.85 -10.66 -5.39
N PHE A 373 -6.62 -10.51 -6.47
CA PHE A 373 -7.46 -11.56 -7.04
C PHE A 373 -7.33 -11.65 -8.56
N ASN A 374 -7.59 -12.84 -9.09
CA ASN A 374 -7.82 -13.03 -10.52
C ASN A 374 -9.21 -12.51 -10.91
N PRO A 375 -9.42 -12.13 -12.19
CA PRO A 375 -10.73 -11.75 -12.67
C PRO A 375 -11.76 -12.85 -12.42
N ASN A 376 -12.93 -12.47 -11.90
CA ASN A 376 -14.02 -13.39 -11.55
C ASN A 376 -13.72 -14.38 -10.41
N ALA A 377 -12.61 -14.22 -9.67
CA ALA A 377 -12.30 -15.08 -8.54
C ALA A 377 -13.31 -14.89 -7.39
N ALA A 378 -13.90 -15.99 -6.90
CA ALA A 378 -14.74 -15.97 -5.71
C ALA A 378 -13.88 -15.88 -4.45
N PHE A 379 -14.31 -15.08 -3.46
CA PHE A 379 -13.65 -14.94 -2.17
C PHE A 379 -14.64 -14.67 -1.03
N VAL A 380 -14.24 -14.99 0.20
CA VAL A 380 -15.08 -14.82 1.40
C VAL A 380 -14.58 -13.64 2.22
N LYS A 381 -15.41 -12.61 2.34
CA LYS A 381 -15.13 -11.41 3.14
C LYS A 381 -15.83 -11.52 4.49
N THR A 382 -15.07 -11.39 5.57
CA THR A 382 -15.55 -11.34 6.94
C THR A 382 -15.06 -10.06 7.65
N TRP A 383 -15.97 -9.23 8.12
CA TRP A 383 -15.63 -8.07 8.97
C TRP A 383 -16.00 -8.33 10.43
N ARG A 384 -15.20 -7.83 11.38
CA ARG A 384 -15.60 -7.77 12.79
C ARG A 384 -16.11 -6.37 13.14
N ILE A 385 -17.36 -6.29 13.59
CA ILE A 385 -18.04 -5.04 13.92
C ILE A 385 -18.53 -5.07 15.38
N LYS A 386 -18.37 -3.98 16.12
CA LYS A 386 -18.84 -3.84 17.51
C LYS A 386 -20.09 -2.97 17.58
N ASN A 387 -21.06 -3.38 18.39
CA ASN A 387 -22.15 -2.53 18.81
C ASN A 387 -21.64 -1.58 19.89
N ILE A 388 -21.51 -0.30 19.56
CA ILE A 388 -21.15 0.77 20.51
C ILE A 388 -22.37 1.64 20.86
N GLY A 389 -23.55 1.20 20.43
CA GLY A 389 -24.82 1.84 20.68
C GLY A 389 -25.42 1.48 22.04
N LYS A 390 -26.67 1.88 22.25
CA LYS A 390 -27.48 1.53 23.43
C LYS A 390 -28.56 0.49 23.12
N CYS A 391 -28.85 0.24 21.84
CA CYS A 391 -29.84 -0.74 21.42
C CYS A 391 -29.18 -2.09 21.12
N THR A 392 -29.83 -3.19 21.52
CA THR A 392 -29.45 -4.54 21.07
C THR A 392 -29.86 -4.72 19.63
N TRP A 393 -28.91 -5.05 18.75
CA TRP A 393 -29.22 -5.42 17.38
C TRP A 393 -29.79 -6.82 17.37
N THR A 394 -31.06 -6.98 17.04
CA THR A 394 -31.72 -8.28 16.92
C THR A 394 -31.45 -8.91 15.55
N THR A 395 -31.88 -10.16 15.33
CA THR A 395 -31.77 -10.80 13.99
C THR A 395 -32.64 -10.15 12.91
N SER A 396 -33.50 -9.19 13.27
CA SER A 396 -34.21 -8.30 12.35
C SER A 396 -33.36 -7.11 11.84
N TYR A 397 -32.15 -6.93 12.37
CA TYR A 397 -31.14 -6.03 11.83
C TYR A 397 -30.36 -6.76 10.73
N ALA A 398 -29.80 -6.02 9.78
CA ALA A 398 -29.09 -6.62 8.67
C ALA A 398 -27.91 -5.76 8.22
N LEU A 399 -26.83 -6.42 7.78
CA LEU A 399 -25.84 -5.83 6.89
C LEU A 399 -26.55 -5.43 5.58
N MET A 400 -26.14 -4.32 4.99
CA MET A 400 -26.71 -3.77 3.77
C MET A 400 -25.58 -3.17 2.91
N PHE A 401 -25.62 -3.44 1.62
CA PHE A 401 -24.76 -2.75 0.66
C PHE A 401 -25.20 -1.28 0.56
N ASP A 402 -24.26 -0.35 0.69
CA ASP A 402 -24.54 1.10 0.69
C ASP A 402 -24.17 1.71 -0.67
N THR A 403 -22.90 1.65 -1.07
CA THR A 403 -22.40 2.26 -2.32
C THR A 403 -21.12 1.57 -2.84
N GLY A 404 -20.62 1.95 -4.02
CA GLY A 404 -19.35 1.45 -4.59
C GLY A 404 -19.47 0.17 -5.43
N ASP A 405 -18.42 -0.65 -5.43
CA ASP A 405 -18.36 -1.93 -6.14
C ASP A 405 -18.96 -3.06 -5.31
N LYS A 406 -20.14 -3.55 -5.71
CA LYS A 406 -20.86 -4.59 -4.97
C LYS A 406 -20.18 -5.97 -5.02
N MET A 407 -19.31 -6.21 -6.02
CA MET A 407 -18.52 -7.45 -6.20
C MET A 407 -19.37 -8.74 -6.07
N GLY A 408 -20.57 -8.75 -6.64
CA GLY A 408 -21.48 -9.91 -6.55
C GLY A 408 -22.06 -10.21 -5.16
N GLY A 409 -21.84 -9.35 -4.16
CA GLY A 409 -22.38 -9.51 -2.81
C GLY A 409 -23.90 -9.31 -2.72
N PRO A 410 -24.54 -9.71 -1.60
CA PRO A 410 -25.98 -9.53 -1.40
C PRO A 410 -26.36 -8.06 -1.16
N ASP A 411 -27.58 -7.63 -1.51
CA ASP A 411 -28.09 -6.29 -1.11
C ASP A 411 -28.23 -6.14 0.40
N SER A 412 -28.55 -7.25 1.09
CA SER A 412 -28.65 -7.28 2.53
C SER A 412 -28.46 -8.70 3.09
N LEU A 413 -27.89 -8.82 4.28
CA LEU A 413 -27.71 -10.06 5.03
C LEU A 413 -28.13 -9.87 6.49
N ALA A 414 -29.14 -10.61 6.95
CA ALA A 414 -29.60 -10.57 8.34
C ALA A 414 -28.49 -10.99 9.32
N LEU A 415 -28.49 -10.40 10.52
CA LEU A 415 -27.52 -10.79 11.56
C LEU A 415 -27.72 -12.26 11.97
N PRO A 416 -26.64 -13.04 12.14
CA PRO A 416 -26.74 -14.46 12.49
C PRO A 416 -27.23 -14.69 13.93
N SER A 417 -27.07 -13.70 14.80
CA SER A 417 -27.52 -13.71 16.20
C SER A 417 -27.70 -12.29 16.73
N PRO A 418 -28.46 -12.08 17.83
CA PRO A 418 -28.53 -10.77 18.48
C PRO A 418 -27.16 -10.28 19.00
N VAL A 419 -26.91 -8.98 18.90
CA VAL A 419 -25.66 -8.31 19.31
C VAL A 419 -25.99 -7.19 20.29
N ALA A 420 -25.83 -7.45 21.59
CA ALA A 420 -26.06 -6.47 22.65
C ALA A 420 -25.06 -5.31 22.60
N PRO A 421 -25.37 -4.13 23.17
CA PRO A 421 -24.40 -3.06 23.39
C PRO A 421 -23.08 -3.59 23.99
N GLY A 422 -21.97 -3.19 23.38
CA GLY A 422 -20.62 -3.62 23.74
C GLY A 422 -20.17 -4.96 23.11
N GLN A 423 -21.07 -5.74 22.50
CA GLN A 423 -20.73 -7.02 21.85
C GLN A 423 -20.22 -6.82 20.42
N THR A 424 -19.43 -7.78 19.93
CA THR A 424 -18.97 -7.84 18.53
C THR A 424 -19.67 -8.94 17.74
N VAL A 425 -19.77 -8.74 16.43
CA VAL A 425 -20.27 -9.73 15.47
C VAL A 425 -19.32 -9.83 14.29
N ASP A 426 -19.14 -11.05 13.78
CA ASP A 426 -18.44 -11.31 12.52
C ASP A 426 -19.47 -11.42 11.40
N LEU A 427 -19.38 -10.52 10.43
CA LEU A 427 -20.27 -10.48 9.27
C LEU A 427 -19.55 -11.09 8.08
N THR A 428 -20.02 -12.24 7.62
CA THR A 428 -19.40 -12.97 6.51
C THR A 428 -20.27 -12.92 5.27
N ILE A 429 -19.71 -12.50 4.14
CA ILE A 429 -20.36 -12.53 2.82
C ILE A 429 -19.44 -13.16 1.78
N ASN A 430 -20.05 -13.79 0.78
CA ASN A 430 -19.34 -14.27 -0.40
C ASN A 430 -19.33 -13.15 -1.45
N LEU A 431 -18.17 -12.88 -2.02
CA LEU A 431 -17.96 -11.89 -3.07
C LEU A 431 -17.25 -12.55 -4.26
N THR A 432 -17.34 -11.89 -5.42
CA THR A 432 -16.67 -12.26 -6.66
C THR A 432 -15.90 -11.05 -7.16
N ALA A 433 -14.59 -11.21 -7.30
CA ALA A 433 -13.71 -10.20 -7.86
C ALA A 433 -14.19 -9.84 -9.29
N PRO A 434 -14.27 -8.54 -9.66
CA PRO A 434 -14.73 -8.14 -10.99
C PRO A 434 -13.90 -8.74 -12.14
N GLY A 435 -14.51 -8.88 -13.32
CA GLY A 435 -13.88 -9.52 -14.49
C GLY A 435 -12.82 -8.68 -15.20
N SER A 436 -12.61 -7.43 -14.77
CA SER A 436 -11.62 -6.52 -15.35
C SER A 436 -10.50 -6.25 -14.34
N ALA A 437 -9.30 -6.00 -14.84
CA ALA A 437 -8.20 -5.57 -14.00
C ALA A 437 -8.48 -4.17 -13.45
N GLY A 438 -8.17 -3.94 -12.17
CA GLY A 438 -8.49 -2.68 -11.52
C GLY A 438 -8.42 -2.77 -10.00
N SER A 439 -8.65 -1.63 -9.35
CA SER A 439 -8.89 -1.58 -7.90
C SER A 439 -10.38 -1.38 -7.68
N TYR A 440 -10.96 -2.13 -6.76
CA TYR A 440 -12.40 -2.18 -6.54
C TYR A 440 -12.70 -2.05 -5.05
N ARG A 441 -13.70 -1.22 -4.72
CA ARG A 441 -14.09 -0.95 -3.33
C ARG A 441 -15.61 -0.89 -3.14
N GLY A 442 -16.13 -1.75 -2.28
CA GLY A 442 -17.55 -1.81 -1.92
C GLY A 442 -17.83 -1.34 -0.50
N TYR A 443 -18.83 -0.48 -0.31
CA TYR A 443 -19.20 0.12 0.97
C TYR A 443 -20.47 -0.50 1.54
N TRP A 444 -20.48 -0.73 2.86
CA TRP A 444 -21.51 -1.45 3.59
C TRP A 444 -21.92 -0.71 4.88
N LYS A 445 -23.18 -0.88 5.27
CA LYS A 445 -23.78 -0.36 6.52
C LYS A 445 -24.66 -1.42 7.17
N PHE A 446 -25.13 -1.16 8.38
CA PHE A 446 -26.30 -1.85 8.89
C PHE A 446 -27.59 -1.12 8.52
N LYS A 447 -28.70 -1.84 8.57
CA LYS A 447 -30.04 -1.28 8.72
C LYS A 447 -30.72 -1.90 9.93
N ASN A 448 -31.47 -1.10 10.67
CA ASN A 448 -32.23 -1.58 11.82
C ASN A 448 -33.56 -2.24 11.42
N ALA A 449 -34.33 -2.71 12.40
CA ALA A 449 -35.60 -3.41 12.18
C ALA A 449 -36.65 -2.58 11.40
N ASN A 450 -36.52 -1.25 11.40
CA ASN A 450 -37.39 -0.34 10.64
C ASN A 450 -36.79 0.05 9.27
N ASN A 451 -35.78 -0.69 8.81
CA ASN A 451 -34.99 -0.42 7.60
C ASN A 451 -34.24 0.92 7.60
N VAL A 452 -34.00 1.54 8.77
CA VAL A 452 -33.23 2.78 8.85
C VAL A 452 -31.72 2.44 8.83
N PRO A 453 -30.93 3.00 7.88
CA PRO A 453 -29.50 2.73 7.81
C PRO A 453 -28.74 3.35 8.98
N PHE A 454 -27.76 2.61 9.49
CA PHE A 454 -26.77 3.10 10.45
C PHE A 454 -25.44 2.37 10.25
N GLY A 455 -24.36 2.91 10.76
CA GLY A 455 -23.04 2.35 10.59
C GLY A 455 -22.06 2.95 11.58
N ILE A 456 -20.87 3.25 11.11
CA ILE A 456 -19.75 3.68 11.92
C ILE A 456 -19.64 5.20 12.02
N GLY A 457 -18.67 5.67 12.81
CA GLY A 457 -18.46 7.09 13.08
C GLY A 457 -19.36 7.61 14.19
N THR A 458 -19.07 8.84 14.64
CA THR A 458 -19.72 9.50 15.78
C THR A 458 -21.24 9.59 15.63
N ASP A 459 -21.71 9.84 14.42
CA ASP A 459 -23.14 9.95 14.12
C ASP A 459 -23.78 8.60 13.77
N GLY A 460 -22.98 7.54 13.64
CA GLY A 460 -23.44 6.22 13.25
C GLY A 460 -24.02 6.18 11.85
N THR A 461 -23.55 7.02 10.93
CA THR A 461 -24.09 7.13 9.55
C THR A 461 -23.08 6.74 8.48
N LYS A 462 -21.80 6.54 8.83
CA LYS A 462 -20.73 6.21 7.86
C LYS A 462 -20.70 4.72 7.54
N SER A 463 -20.30 4.39 6.32
CA SER A 463 -20.09 3.02 5.84
C SER A 463 -18.68 2.52 6.24
N TRP A 464 -18.49 1.21 6.23
CA TRP A 464 -17.16 0.57 6.16
C TRP A 464 -17.05 -0.20 4.84
N TRP A 465 -15.88 -0.73 4.47
CA TRP A 465 -15.67 -1.23 3.11
C TRP A 465 -14.91 -2.55 3.00
N VAL A 466 -14.94 -3.12 1.80
CA VAL A 466 -14.02 -4.14 1.28
C VAL A 466 -13.22 -3.52 0.14
N ASP A 467 -11.90 -3.69 0.14
CA ASP A 467 -11.01 -3.21 -0.92
C ASP A 467 -10.15 -4.34 -1.51
N ILE A 468 -10.18 -4.51 -2.84
CA ILE A 468 -9.40 -5.53 -3.54
C ILE A 468 -8.75 -4.99 -4.81
N LYS A 469 -7.74 -5.73 -5.30
CA LYS A 469 -7.09 -5.49 -6.59
C LYS A 469 -7.26 -6.70 -7.50
N VAL A 470 -7.75 -6.49 -8.71
CA VAL A 470 -7.84 -7.52 -9.75
C VAL A 470 -6.73 -7.34 -10.78
N PHE A 471 -5.99 -8.41 -11.06
CA PHE A 471 -4.90 -8.40 -12.06
C PHE A 471 -5.40 -8.79 -13.45
N GLY A 472 -4.80 -8.22 -14.49
CA GLY A 472 -5.08 -8.57 -15.88
C GLY A 472 -4.26 -9.77 -16.32
N VAL A 473 -4.89 -10.73 -16.98
CA VAL A 473 -4.18 -11.88 -17.55
C VAL A 473 -3.19 -11.40 -18.62
N THR A 474 -1.92 -11.75 -18.46
CA THR A 474 -0.96 -11.79 -19.57
C THR A 474 -0.61 -13.25 -19.81
N ALA A 475 -1.43 -13.92 -20.61
CA ALA A 475 -1.02 -15.18 -21.20
C ALA A 475 0.00 -14.84 -22.31
N THR A 476 1.24 -15.30 -22.17
CA THR A 476 2.22 -15.25 -23.27
C THR A 476 2.28 -16.63 -23.93
N PRO A 477 2.21 -16.75 -25.26
CA PRO A 477 2.22 -18.03 -25.97
C PRO A 477 3.56 -18.76 -25.80
N SER A 478 3.48 -20.05 -25.49
CA SER A 478 4.61 -20.97 -25.35
C SER A 478 5.23 -21.35 -26.69
N THR A 479 6.55 -21.32 -26.79
CA THR A 479 7.29 -22.12 -27.79
C THR A 479 7.78 -23.42 -27.15
N PRO A 480 7.69 -24.56 -27.83
CA PRO A 480 8.17 -25.83 -27.30
C PRO A 480 9.69 -25.93 -27.44
N VAL A 481 10.41 -26.28 -26.36
CA VAL A 481 11.86 -26.51 -26.39
C VAL A 481 12.15 -27.98 -26.04
N THR A 482 12.97 -28.60 -26.90
CA THR A 482 13.40 -30.01 -26.87
C THR A 482 14.49 -30.24 -25.79
N PRO A 483 14.61 -31.44 -25.19
CA PRO A 483 15.53 -31.69 -24.08
C PRO A 483 16.99 -31.83 -24.55
N GLY A 484 17.90 -31.13 -23.90
CA GLY A 484 19.36 -31.25 -24.05
C GLY A 484 20.06 -31.28 -22.68
N PRO A 485 21.28 -31.86 -22.58
CA PRO A 485 21.80 -32.44 -21.34
C PRO A 485 22.32 -31.40 -20.33
N THR A 486 22.24 -31.82 -19.06
CA THR A 486 22.84 -31.34 -17.80
C THR A 486 23.39 -29.91 -17.76
N SER A 487 22.73 -29.07 -16.95
CA SER A 487 22.91 -27.62 -16.85
C SER A 487 24.24 -27.19 -16.23
N THR A 488 25.03 -26.44 -17.01
CA THR A 488 26.02 -25.49 -16.51
C THR A 488 25.29 -24.34 -15.79
N PRO A 489 25.80 -23.80 -14.66
CA PRO A 489 25.19 -22.66 -13.98
C PRO A 489 25.01 -21.48 -14.93
N VAL A 490 23.88 -20.77 -14.84
CA VAL A 490 23.65 -19.54 -15.60
C VAL A 490 24.77 -18.54 -15.24
N ALA A 491 25.50 -18.03 -16.23
CA ALA A 491 26.55 -17.05 -16.00
C ALA A 491 25.96 -15.83 -15.27
N GLY A 492 26.53 -15.45 -14.12
CA GLY A 492 26.03 -14.39 -13.25
C GLY A 492 25.27 -14.86 -12.00
N THR A 493 25.06 -16.17 -11.80
CA THR A 493 24.52 -16.69 -10.53
C THR A 493 25.52 -16.51 -9.38
N MET A 494 25.13 -15.71 -8.38
CA MET A 494 25.94 -15.43 -7.18
C MET A 494 25.63 -16.38 -6.02
N TYR A 495 24.38 -16.80 -5.90
CA TYR A 495 23.95 -17.78 -4.91
C TYR A 495 22.80 -18.60 -5.48
N ASP A 496 22.86 -19.92 -5.41
CA ASP A 496 21.81 -20.82 -5.88
C ASP A 496 21.17 -21.51 -4.67
N PHE A 497 19.90 -21.17 -4.40
CA PHE A 497 19.19 -21.69 -3.23
C PHE A 497 18.84 -23.18 -3.40
N ALA A 498 18.56 -23.65 -4.62
CA ALA A 498 18.24 -25.05 -4.86
C ALA A 498 19.48 -25.95 -4.73
N VAL A 499 20.64 -25.49 -5.19
CA VAL A 499 21.92 -26.16 -4.94
C VAL A 499 22.19 -26.27 -3.45
N ASN A 500 21.97 -25.16 -2.72
CA ASN A 500 22.25 -25.02 -1.30
C ASN A 500 21.05 -25.34 -0.37
N ALA A 501 20.03 -26.05 -0.86
CA ALA A 501 18.78 -26.26 -0.13
C ALA A 501 18.99 -26.87 1.27
N CYS A 502 19.93 -27.82 1.41
CA CYS A 502 20.24 -28.44 2.71
C CYS A 502 21.30 -27.72 3.53
N SER A 503 21.80 -26.58 3.06
CA SER A 503 22.53 -25.63 3.92
C SER A 503 21.59 -24.72 4.72
N ALA A 504 20.32 -24.62 4.32
CA ALA A 504 19.30 -23.89 5.05
C ALA A 504 18.81 -24.69 6.26
N ALA A 505 18.48 -23.97 7.33
CA ALA A 505 17.77 -24.54 8.47
C ALA A 505 16.25 -24.50 8.19
N TRP A 506 15.64 -25.67 8.06
CA TRP A 506 14.21 -25.81 7.72
C TRP A 506 13.35 -25.97 8.97
N PHE A 507 12.21 -25.27 8.99
CA PHE A 507 11.25 -25.28 10.08
C PHE A 507 9.81 -25.26 9.59
N SER A 508 8.92 -25.77 10.42
CA SER A 508 7.48 -25.54 10.35
C SER A 508 6.92 -25.30 11.76
N GLY A 509 5.59 -25.20 11.89
CA GLY A 509 4.95 -25.19 13.20
C GLY A 509 5.17 -26.47 14.02
N ALA A 510 5.68 -27.55 13.40
CA ALA A 510 6.08 -28.78 14.09
C ALA A 510 7.53 -28.77 14.61
N GLY A 511 8.30 -27.72 14.34
CA GLY A 511 9.71 -27.60 14.73
C GLY A 511 10.68 -27.75 13.55
N SER A 512 11.92 -28.13 13.85
CA SER A 512 12.96 -28.31 12.83
C SER A 512 12.68 -29.53 11.94
N LEU A 513 12.95 -29.38 10.64
CA LEU A 513 12.73 -30.39 9.61
C LEU A 513 14.05 -30.88 8.98
N PRO A 514 14.15 -32.16 8.61
CA PRO A 514 15.32 -32.69 7.90
C PRO A 514 15.39 -32.20 6.44
N CYS A 515 16.60 -32.09 5.89
CA CYS A 515 16.85 -31.89 4.46
C CYS A 515 17.86 -32.92 3.92
N PRO A 516 17.54 -33.68 2.86
CA PRO A 516 16.21 -33.76 2.25
C PRO A 516 15.17 -34.32 3.25
N GLY A 517 13.94 -33.84 3.14
CA GLY A 517 12.81 -34.34 3.92
C GLY A 517 12.32 -35.70 3.42
N THR A 518 11.30 -36.24 4.09
CA THR A 518 10.55 -37.41 3.60
C THR A 518 9.27 -36.93 2.91
N ASP A 519 9.06 -37.36 1.66
CA ASP A 519 7.85 -36.99 0.93
C ASP A 519 6.59 -37.46 1.68
N GLY A 520 5.62 -36.56 1.85
CA GLY A 520 4.37 -36.80 2.55
C GLY A 520 4.42 -36.66 4.07
N ASP A 521 5.54 -36.24 4.67
CA ASP A 521 5.60 -35.97 6.12
C ASP A 521 4.60 -34.87 6.52
N ALA A 522 3.67 -35.20 7.42
CA ALA A 522 2.65 -34.30 7.91
C ALA A 522 3.22 -33.09 8.68
N LYS A 523 4.47 -33.16 9.14
CA LYS A 523 5.17 -32.02 9.75
C LYS A 523 5.61 -30.98 8.72
N GLY A 524 5.53 -31.28 7.43
CA GLY A 524 6.09 -30.49 6.34
C GLY A 524 7.41 -31.09 5.86
N PHE A 525 7.77 -30.86 4.60
CA PHE A 525 9.01 -31.39 4.03
C PHE A 525 9.57 -30.49 2.93
N VAL A 526 10.87 -30.67 2.67
CA VAL A 526 11.59 -30.03 1.57
C VAL A 526 12.32 -31.09 0.74
N LEU A 527 12.19 -31.03 -0.59
CA LEU A 527 12.88 -31.92 -1.52
C LEU A 527 13.58 -31.11 -2.60
N LYS A 528 14.80 -31.50 -2.96
CA LYS A 528 15.51 -30.93 -4.09
C LYS A 528 15.08 -31.64 -5.37
N MET A 529 14.70 -30.86 -6.39
CA MET A 529 14.20 -31.36 -7.66
C MET A 529 15.24 -31.08 -8.75
N ALA A 530 15.73 -32.09 -9.43
CA ALA A 530 16.68 -31.90 -10.53
C ALA A 530 16.01 -31.34 -11.79
N ASN A 531 14.81 -31.84 -12.10
CA ASN A 531 14.00 -31.44 -13.24
C ASN A 531 12.56 -31.18 -12.76
N PRO A 532 12.30 -30.06 -12.09
CA PRO A 532 10.98 -29.74 -11.56
C PRO A 532 9.93 -29.68 -12.67
N ARG A 533 8.79 -30.34 -12.45
CA ARG A 533 7.67 -30.31 -13.38
C ARG A 533 6.68 -29.22 -12.94
N LEU A 534 6.67 -28.14 -13.70
CA LEU A 534 5.81 -26.98 -13.53
C LEU A 534 4.34 -27.38 -13.69
N GLU A 535 3.47 -26.56 -13.13
CA GLU A 535 2.04 -26.80 -13.05
C GLU A 535 1.37 -27.12 -14.40
N ASN A 536 1.79 -26.42 -15.47
CA ASN A 536 1.30 -26.65 -16.84
C ASN A 536 1.84 -27.93 -17.49
N GLY A 537 2.64 -28.72 -16.76
CA GLY A 537 3.25 -29.96 -17.21
C GLY A 537 4.64 -29.81 -17.82
N THR A 538 5.13 -28.57 -18.01
CA THR A 538 6.48 -28.27 -18.53
C THR A 538 7.53 -28.76 -17.55
N ILE A 539 8.60 -29.37 -18.06
CA ILE A 539 9.76 -29.75 -17.25
C ILE A 539 10.82 -28.66 -17.41
N ASP A 540 11.20 -28.02 -16.31
CA ASP A 540 12.35 -27.12 -16.29
C ASP A 540 13.62 -27.93 -15.98
N THR A 541 14.71 -27.64 -16.68
CA THR A 541 16.00 -28.35 -16.52
C THR A 541 16.88 -27.72 -15.44
N ARG A 542 16.46 -26.60 -14.86
CA ARG A 542 17.15 -25.95 -13.73
C ARG A 542 16.66 -26.56 -12.41
N PRO A 543 17.55 -26.73 -11.43
CA PRO A 543 17.15 -27.26 -10.13
C PRO A 543 16.05 -26.44 -9.45
N GLY A 544 15.15 -27.12 -8.75
CA GLY A 544 14.10 -26.52 -7.94
C GLY A 544 14.08 -27.07 -6.52
N ILE A 545 13.23 -26.46 -5.69
CA ILE A 545 12.94 -26.87 -4.32
C ILE A 545 11.43 -27.08 -4.24
N LEU A 546 11.04 -28.32 -3.97
CA LEU A 546 9.67 -28.63 -3.59
C LEU A 546 9.54 -28.45 -2.09
N THR A 547 8.57 -27.66 -1.67
CA THR A 547 8.24 -27.41 -0.27
C THR A 547 6.79 -27.78 -0.02
N PHE A 548 6.55 -28.41 1.13
CA PHE A 548 5.22 -28.76 1.59
C PHE A 548 5.05 -28.20 3.01
N PRO A 549 4.13 -27.23 3.23
CA PRO A 549 3.81 -26.71 4.55
C PRO A 549 3.40 -27.82 5.52
N GLN A 550 3.50 -27.55 6.83
CA GLN A 550 2.94 -28.47 7.82
C GLN A 550 1.48 -28.81 7.48
N ASN A 551 1.10 -30.09 7.52
CA ASN A 551 -0.22 -30.56 7.13
C ASN A 551 -1.30 -30.24 8.18
N VAL A 552 -1.51 -28.95 8.42
CA VAL A 552 -2.51 -28.36 9.32
C VAL A 552 -3.16 -27.18 8.62
N TYR A 553 -4.32 -26.74 9.12
CA TYR A 553 -4.99 -25.57 8.56
C TYR A 553 -4.10 -24.33 8.71
N ASN A 554 -3.82 -23.65 7.59
CA ASN A 554 -2.85 -22.55 7.49
C ASN A 554 -1.44 -22.90 7.97
N GLY A 555 -1.01 -24.14 7.74
CA GLY A 555 0.36 -24.57 8.01
C GLY A 555 1.38 -23.76 7.21
N TYR A 556 2.64 -23.80 7.64
CA TYR A 556 3.73 -23.12 6.95
C TYR A 556 5.00 -23.98 6.92
N ILE A 557 5.93 -23.60 6.05
CA ILE A 557 7.31 -24.09 6.03
C ILE A 557 8.25 -22.92 5.70
N GLN A 558 9.42 -22.87 6.36
CA GLN A 558 10.46 -21.86 6.15
C GLN A 558 11.84 -22.51 6.02
N GLY A 559 12.61 -22.08 5.04
CA GLY A 559 14.03 -22.42 4.90
C GLY A 559 14.90 -21.19 5.12
N ILE A 560 15.62 -21.13 6.24
CA ILE A 560 16.51 -20.02 6.59
C ILE A 560 17.92 -20.31 6.07
N TYR A 561 18.37 -19.59 5.05
CA TYR A 561 19.70 -19.79 4.46
C TYR A 561 20.79 -19.06 5.26
N PRO A 562 22.06 -19.52 5.15
CA PRO A 562 23.20 -18.78 5.67
C PRO A 562 23.23 -17.33 5.17
N PRO A 563 23.80 -16.39 5.94
CA PRO A 563 23.86 -15.00 5.53
C PRO A 563 24.67 -14.84 4.24
N TYR A 564 24.11 -14.09 3.30
CA TYR A 564 24.73 -13.70 2.05
C TYR A 564 25.02 -12.19 2.08
N LYS A 565 26.26 -11.80 1.79
CA LYS A 565 26.64 -10.38 1.69
C LYS A 565 26.19 -9.83 0.35
N VAL A 566 25.14 -9.00 0.37
CA VAL A 566 24.54 -8.47 -0.85
C VAL A 566 25.47 -7.46 -1.52
N LYS A 567 25.66 -7.63 -2.82
CA LYS A 567 26.49 -6.78 -3.68
C LYS A 567 25.62 -5.90 -4.57
N THR A 568 26.17 -4.78 -5.00
CA THR A 568 25.52 -3.91 -5.99
C THR A 568 25.17 -4.72 -7.25
N GLY A 569 23.91 -4.65 -7.68
CA GLY A 569 23.41 -5.37 -8.85
C GLY A 569 22.88 -6.78 -8.58
N ASP A 570 22.94 -7.26 -7.33
CA ASP A 570 22.32 -8.52 -6.94
C ASP A 570 20.79 -8.43 -7.00
N ARG A 571 20.16 -9.45 -7.57
CA ARG A 571 18.69 -9.60 -7.66
C ARG A 571 18.29 -11.02 -7.26
N PHE A 572 17.19 -11.19 -6.53
CA PHE A 572 16.60 -12.50 -6.31
C PHE A 572 15.68 -12.87 -7.48
N ARG A 573 15.85 -14.06 -8.04
CA ARG A 573 15.03 -14.58 -9.14
C ARG A 573 14.53 -15.98 -8.82
N SER A 574 13.28 -16.28 -9.18
CA SER A 574 12.71 -17.63 -9.09
C SER A 574 11.50 -17.74 -10.00
N ILE A 575 11.14 -18.96 -10.39
CA ILE A 575 9.75 -19.31 -10.72
C ILE A 575 9.08 -19.82 -9.44
N VAL A 576 7.80 -19.51 -9.24
CA VAL A 576 6.94 -20.05 -8.18
C VAL A 576 5.66 -20.63 -8.81
N ASN A 577 5.26 -21.82 -8.38
CA ASN A 577 4.03 -22.51 -8.84
C ASN A 577 3.66 -23.70 -7.94
N CYS A 578 2.53 -24.36 -8.19
CA CYS A 578 2.25 -25.68 -7.60
C CYS A 578 2.80 -26.84 -8.47
N GLU A 579 3.36 -27.88 -7.87
CA GLU A 579 3.87 -29.05 -8.61
C GLU A 579 2.78 -29.66 -9.50
N ASN A 580 3.15 -30.08 -10.72
CA ASN A 580 2.17 -30.69 -11.63
C ASN A 580 1.38 -31.84 -10.98
N GLY A 581 0.05 -31.79 -11.09
CA GLY A 581 -0.85 -32.76 -10.46
C GLY A 581 -1.29 -32.40 -9.04
N ALA A 582 -0.73 -31.36 -8.41
CA ALA A 582 -1.14 -30.88 -7.09
C ALA A 582 -2.42 -30.01 -7.15
N THR A 583 -3.53 -30.57 -7.67
CA THR A 583 -4.76 -29.81 -8.01
C THR A 583 -5.47 -29.13 -6.85
N SER A 584 -5.14 -29.50 -5.60
CA SER A 584 -5.68 -28.85 -4.40
C SER A 584 -4.76 -27.79 -3.82
N CYS A 585 -3.59 -27.56 -4.42
CA CYS A 585 -2.59 -26.62 -3.94
C CYS A 585 -3.13 -25.19 -3.96
N TYR A 586 -3.07 -24.53 -2.80
CA TYR A 586 -3.42 -23.13 -2.63
C TYR A 586 -2.57 -22.52 -1.49
N VAL A 587 -1.56 -21.74 -1.87
CA VAL A 587 -0.48 -21.31 -0.99
C VAL A 587 -0.11 -19.84 -1.17
N VAL A 588 0.66 -19.29 -0.22
CA VAL A 588 1.36 -18.02 -0.34
C VAL A 588 2.86 -18.27 -0.31
N PHE A 589 3.55 -17.93 -1.39
CA PHE A 589 5.00 -17.82 -1.44
C PHE A 589 5.44 -16.50 -0.79
N ARG A 590 6.51 -16.51 0.01
CA ARG A 590 7.19 -15.31 0.48
C ARG A 590 8.71 -15.43 0.39
N LEU A 591 9.33 -14.32 0.00
CA LEU A 591 10.74 -14.09 0.28
C LEU A 591 10.82 -13.21 1.53
N ASP A 592 11.26 -13.80 2.63
CA ASP A 592 11.56 -13.08 3.86
C ASP A 592 13.08 -12.90 4.01
N TYR A 593 13.50 -11.99 4.89
CA TYR A 593 14.90 -11.75 5.19
C TYR A 593 15.15 -11.45 6.66
N GLN A 594 16.39 -11.68 7.10
CA GLN A 594 16.90 -11.31 8.42
C GLN A 594 18.32 -10.74 8.28
N ILE A 595 18.57 -9.56 8.85
CA ILE A 595 19.92 -8.96 8.94
C ILE A 595 20.43 -9.15 10.37
N GLY A 596 21.58 -9.79 10.53
CA GLY A 596 22.15 -10.10 11.86
C GLY A 596 21.20 -10.95 12.71
N THR A 597 20.84 -10.46 13.89
CA THR A 597 19.85 -11.06 14.82
C THR A 597 18.51 -10.32 14.82
N GLY A 598 18.27 -9.43 13.85
CA GLY A 598 17.02 -8.68 13.74
C GLY A 598 15.80 -9.56 13.47
N PRO A 599 14.58 -9.02 13.52
CA PRO A 599 13.37 -9.77 13.23
C PRO A 599 13.33 -10.22 11.76
N ILE A 600 12.70 -11.38 11.52
CA ILE A 600 12.40 -11.83 10.16
C ILE A 600 11.35 -10.88 9.56
N THR A 601 11.63 -10.32 8.39
CA THR A 601 10.75 -9.37 7.70
C THR A 601 10.40 -9.88 6.31
N THR A 602 9.13 -9.75 5.91
CA THR A 602 8.70 -10.10 4.54
C THR A 602 9.15 -9.03 3.55
N PHE A 603 9.88 -9.45 2.52
CA PHE A 603 10.31 -8.58 1.42
C PHE A 603 9.34 -8.66 0.23
N TRP A 604 8.79 -9.84 -0.04
CA TRP A 604 7.86 -10.07 -1.14
C TRP A 604 6.92 -11.24 -0.82
N ALA A 605 5.69 -11.19 -1.33
CA ALA A 605 4.69 -12.25 -1.19
C ALA A 605 3.85 -12.42 -2.46
N PHE A 606 3.41 -13.65 -2.73
CA PHE A 606 2.59 -14.01 -3.88
C PHE A 606 1.66 -15.18 -3.54
N VAL A 607 0.39 -15.09 -3.90
CA VAL A 607 -0.58 -16.18 -3.70
C VAL A 607 -0.63 -17.01 -4.96
N GLU A 608 -0.50 -18.33 -4.82
CA GLU A 608 -0.53 -19.31 -5.89
C GLU A 608 -1.65 -20.32 -5.65
N LYS A 609 -2.38 -20.67 -6.71
CA LYS A 609 -3.32 -21.79 -6.73
C LYS A 609 -3.05 -22.66 -7.96
N TYR A 610 -3.36 -23.96 -7.87
CA TYR A 610 -3.29 -24.82 -9.05
C TYR A 610 -4.35 -24.44 -10.11
N GLU A 611 -3.92 -23.81 -11.19
CA GLU A 611 -4.70 -23.32 -12.34
C GLU A 611 -4.07 -23.62 -13.73
N GLY A 612 -2.96 -24.35 -13.77
CA GLY A 612 -2.18 -24.64 -14.96
C GLY A 612 -1.22 -23.51 -15.39
N GLN A 613 -0.86 -22.58 -14.49
CA GLN A 613 0.05 -21.47 -14.77
C GLN A 613 1.31 -21.54 -13.89
N TYR A 614 2.31 -20.71 -14.20
CA TYR A 614 3.49 -20.55 -13.34
C TYR A 614 3.98 -19.11 -13.43
N PHE A 615 4.63 -18.62 -12.38
CA PHE A 615 4.93 -17.20 -12.23
C PHE A 615 6.42 -16.94 -12.01
N GLN A 616 6.95 -15.91 -12.66
CA GLN A 616 8.34 -15.48 -12.52
C GLN A 616 8.44 -14.28 -11.58
N THR A 617 9.44 -14.31 -10.70
CA THR A 617 9.79 -13.21 -9.82
C THR A 617 11.23 -12.76 -10.07
N ASP A 618 11.45 -11.44 -10.10
CA ASP A 618 12.76 -10.79 -10.26
C ASP A 618 12.85 -9.55 -9.35
N LEU A 619 13.36 -9.75 -8.13
CA LEU A 619 13.34 -8.78 -7.04
C LEU A 619 14.71 -8.13 -6.89
N ASP A 620 14.75 -6.80 -6.86
CA ASP A 620 15.98 -6.03 -6.65
C ASP A 620 16.42 -6.08 -5.17
N LEU A 621 17.67 -6.48 -4.91
CA LEU A 621 18.22 -6.57 -3.55
C LEU A 621 19.03 -5.32 -3.16
N SER A 622 18.98 -4.25 -3.94
CA SER A 622 19.76 -3.02 -3.72
C SER A 622 19.65 -2.42 -2.31
N SER A 623 18.49 -2.52 -1.66
CA SER A 623 18.25 -2.06 -0.28
C SER A 623 19.05 -2.82 0.79
N PHE A 624 19.65 -3.94 0.40
CA PHE A 624 20.45 -4.81 1.24
C PHE A 624 21.95 -4.72 0.96
N VAL A 625 22.39 -3.94 -0.03
CA VAL A 625 23.80 -3.84 -0.43
C VAL A 625 24.72 -3.57 0.76
N GLY A 626 25.80 -4.34 0.83
CA GLY A 626 26.81 -4.31 1.90
C GLY A 626 26.42 -5.09 3.16
N LYS A 627 25.13 -5.42 3.34
CA LYS A 627 24.62 -6.14 4.52
C LYS A 627 24.74 -7.64 4.35
N ASP A 628 25.00 -8.33 5.45
CA ASP A 628 24.92 -9.78 5.56
C ASP A 628 23.47 -10.18 5.84
N VAL A 629 22.80 -10.73 4.83
CA VAL A 629 21.36 -11.01 4.85
C VAL A 629 21.11 -12.50 4.78
N LYS A 630 20.40 -13.04 5.76
CA LYS A 630 19.81 -14.38 5.65
C LYS A 630 18.51 -14.25 4.86
N PHE A 631 18.49 -14.79 3.66
CA PHE A 631 17.26 -14.93 2.88
C PHE A 631 16.50 -16.17 3.33
N ILE A 632 15.17 -16.06 3.37
CA ILE A 632 14.29 -17.07 3.93
C ILE A 632 13.18 -17.35 2.91
N LEU A 633 13.10 -18.58 2.43
CA LEU A 633 12.02 -19.01 1.55
C LEU A 633 10.88 -19.56 2.41
N THR A 634 9.73 -18.90 2.37
CA THR A 634 8.56 -19.23 3.20
C THR A 634 7.37 -19.59 2.32
N VAL A 635 6.66 -20.65 2.67
CA VAL A 635 5.37 -21.02 2.06
C VAL A 635 4.33 -21.16 3.17
N LEU A 636 3.16 -20.56 2.96
CA LEU A 636 2.01 -20.70 3.85
C LEU A 636 0.83 -21.33 3.09
N SER A 637 0.16 -22.30 3.68
CA SER A 637 -1.12 -22.80 3.18
C SER A 637 -2.22 -21.76 3.34
N THR A 638 -3.10 -21.63 2.36
CA THR A 638 -4.33 -20.83 2.47
C THR A 638 -5.52 -21.78 2.66
N GLY A 639 -5.73 -22.18 3.90
CA GLY A 639 -6.70 -23.20 4.29
C GLY A 639 -6.06 -24.55 4.53
N SER A 640 -6.59 -25.60 3.89
CA SER A 640 -6.09 -26.96 4.06
C SER A 640 -4.75 -27.16 3.35
N ALA A 641 -3.72 -27.58 4.09
CA ALA A 641 -2.40 -27.94 3.54
C ALA A 641 -2.38 -29.24 2.72
N VAL A 642 -3.49 -29.97 2.66
CA VAL A 642 -3.60 -31.23 1.91
C VAL A 642 -3.39 -30.98 0.41
N GLY A 643 -2.23 -31.40 -0.09
CA GLY A 643 -1.84 -31.26 -1.49
C GLY A 643 -1.14 -29.95 -1.85
N ASP A 644 -0.74 -29.13 -0.86
CA ASP A 644 0.03 -27.89 -1.05
C ASP A 644 1.50 -28.17 -1.38
N ARG A 645 1.73 -28.74 -2.57
CA ARG A 645 3.06 -29.04 -3.11
C ARG A 645 3.60 -27.80 -3.84
N ALA A 646 4.20 -26.90 -3.08
CA ALA A 646 4.67 -25.59 -3.55
C ALA A 646 6.11 -25.66 -4.09
N LEU A 647 6.29 -25.25 -5.34
CA LEU A 647 7.53 -25.42 -6.10
C LEU A 647 8.23 -24.09 -6.34
N TRP A 648 9.47 -23.96 -5.87
CA TRP A 648 10.39 -22.90 -6.24
C TRP A 648 11.33 -23.42 -7.33
N VAL A 649 11.35 -22.84 -8.52
CA VAL A 649 12.24 -23.28 -9.62
C VAL A 649 13.32 -22.23 -9.92
N ALA A 650 14.57 -22.68 -9.96
CA ALA A 650 15.75 -21.84 -10.09
C ALA A 650 15.80 -20.63 -9.11
N PRO A 651 15.48 -20.79 -7.81
CA PRO A 651 15.64 -19.70 -6.85
C PRO A 651 17.13 -19.33 -6.72
N MET A 652 17.49 -18.10 -7.07
CA MET A 652 18.89 -17.64 -7.07
C MET A 652 19.04 -16.16 -6.77
N ILE A 653 20.22 -15.78 -6.27
CA ILE A 653 20.74 -14.42 -6.37
C ILE A 653 21.56 -14.33 -7.65
N TYR A 654 21.20 -13.40 -8.52
CA TYR A 654 21.81 -13.18 -9.83
C TYR A 654 22.41 -11.77 -9.91
N ASN A 655 23.60 -11.64 -10.50
CA ASN A 655 24.27 -10.38 -10.76
C ASN A 655 24.88 -10.38 -12.16
N ALA A 656 24.36 -9.57 -13.07
CA ALA A 656 24.85 -9.51 -14.45
C ALA A 656 26.27 -8.93 -14.56
N SER A 657 26.66 -8.07 -13.63
CA SER A 657 27.95 -7.36 -13.66
C SER A 657 29.13 -8.23 -13.23
N SER A 658 28.89 -9.44 -12.73
CA SER A 658 29.93 -10.40 -12.36
C SER A 658 30.40 -11.30 -13.51
N VAL A 659 29.79 -11.16 -14.71
CA VAL A 659 30.19 -11.89 -15.91
C VAL A 659 31.41 -11.19 -16.55
N PRO A 660 32.60 -11.83 -16.62
CA PRO A 660 33.76 -11.20 -17.25
C PRO A 660 33.50 -10.92 -18.73
N THR A 661 33.66 -9.66 -19.13
CA THR A 661 33.67 -9.26 -20.54
C THR A 661 34.94 -9.79 -21.21
N LEU A 662 34.79 -10.64 -22.23
CA LEU A 662 35.89 -10.99 -23.13
C LEU A 662 36.35 -9.72 -23.85
N VAL A 663 37.60 -9.31 -23.60
CA VAL A 663 38.23 -8.09 -24.11
C VAL A 663 38.70 -8.30 -25.56
N PRO A 664 38.27 -7.50 -26.55
CA PRO A 664 39.01 -7.34 -27.80
C PRO A 664 40.11 -6.28 -27.63
N ALA A 665 41.26 -6.53 -28.26
CA ALA A 665 42.50 -5.79 -28.10
C ALA A 665 42.43 -4.28 -28.39
N THR A 666 43.18 -3.53 -27.59
CA THR A 666 43.44 -2.08 -27.64
C THR A 666 44.13 -1.63 -28.94
N PRO A 667 43.77 -0.45 -29.49
CA PRO A 667 44.73 0.36 -30.21
C PRO A 667 45.00 1.70 -29.52
N THR A 668 46.24 2.12 -29.70
CA THR A 668 47.01 3.19 -29.07
C THR A 668 46.47 4.59 -29.34
N LEU A 669 46.62 5.48 -28.35
CA LEU A 669 46.22 6.89 -28.40
C LEU A 669 47.15 7.73 -29.29
N THR A 670 46.56 8.56 -30.16
CA THR A 670 47.15 9.81 -30.62
C THR A 670 46.11 10.93 -30.52
N SER A 671 46.53 12.05 -29.92
CA SER A 671 45.74 13.24 -29.67
C SER A 671 45.48 14.04 -30.95
N SER A 672 44.21 14.34 -31.23
CA SER A 672 43.84 15.52 -32.02
C SER A 672 42.48 16.05 -31.59
N THR A 673 42.46 17.31 -31.19
CA THR A 673 41.29 18.17 -30.97
C THR A 673 40.37 18.17 -32.19
N LEU A 674 39.08 17.82 -32.03
CA LEU A 674 38.05 18.08 -33.02
C LEU A 674 36.70 18.46 -32.37
N THR A 675 36.16 19.55 -32.90
CA THR A 675 34.80 20.08 -32.83
C THR A 675 33.77 19.00 -33.24
N PRO A 676 32.59 18.92 -32.60
CA PRO A 676 31.64 17.84 -32.86
C PRO A 676 31.00 18.00 -34.24
N THR A 677 31.34 17.09 -35.17
CA THR A 677 30.60 16.88 -36.42
C THR A 677 29.74 15.63 -36.26
N ALA A 678 28.45 15.75 -36.58
CA ALA A 678 27.43 14.73 -36.39
C ALA A 678 27.77 13.42 -37.12
N THR A 679 27.90 12.33 -36.36
CA THR A 679 27.98 10.97 -36.88
C THR A 679 26.61 10.58 -37.44
N LEU A 680 26.51 10.34 -38.75
CA LEU A 680 25.29 9.85 -39.40
C LEU A 680 25.00 8.42 -38.92
N THR A 681 23.96 8.26 -38.11
CA THR A 681 23.38 6.96 -37.76
C THR A 681 22.84 6.30 -39.03
N ASN A 682 23.26 5.06 -39.35
CA ASN A 682 22.76 4.34 -40.51
C ASN A 682 21.27 3.99 -40.33
N THR A 683 20.38 4.59 -41.13
CA THR A 683 18.91 4.42 -41.07
C THR A 683 18.34 3.52 -42.18
N SER A 684 19.20 2.74 -42.85
CA SER A 684 18.78 1.88 -43.97
C SER A 684 17.78 0.78 -43.58
N ASN A 685 17.87 0.26 -42.36
CA ASN A 685 16.98 -0.78 -41.83
C ASN A 685 15.78 -0.24 -41.02
N TRP A 686 15.58 1.08 -40.99
CA TRP A 686 14.49 1.70 -40.23
C TRP A 686 13.15 1.59 -40.95
N ASN A 687 12.07 1.52 -40.16
CA ASN A 687 10.71 1.54 -40.66
C ASN A 687 10.28 2.96 -41.04
N THR A 688 9.32 3.09 -41.96
CA THR A 688 8.85 4.40 -42.44
C THR A 688 7.43 4.68 -41.94
N TYR A 689 7.24 5.83 -41.30
CA TYR A 689 5.92 6.43 -41.08
C TYR A 689 5.59 7.29 -42.30
N GLN A 690 4.41 7.10 -42.89
CA GLN A 690 3.98 7.83 -44.09
C GLN A 690 2.57 8.38 -43.93
N ASN A 691 2.38 9.66 -44.22
CA ASN A 691 1.08 10.31 -44.33
C ASN A 691 0.91 10.79 -45.76
N VAL A 692 0.06 10.09 -46.52
CA VAL A 692 -0.13 10.33 -47.96
C VAL A 692 -0.94 11.60 -48.20
N LYS A 693 -1.95 11.88 -47.38
CA LYS A 693 -2.84 13.05 -47.54
C LYS A 693 -2.11 14.38 -47.43
N TYR A 694 -1.26 14.52 -46.42
CA TYR A 694 -0.47 15.73 -46.19
C TYR A 694 0.97 15.62 -46.72
N GLY A 695 1.29 14.53 -47.42
CA GLY A 695 2.53 14.32 -48.17
C GLY A 695 3.78 14.42 -47.30
N PHE A 696 3.87 13.69 -46.19
CA PHE A 696 5.12 13.66 -45.42
C PHE A 696 5.45 12.25 -44.94
N SER A 697 6.73 12.02 -44.70
CA SER A 697 7.23 10.78 -44.13
C SER A 697 8.46 11.01 -43.26
N PHE A 698 8.70 10.12 -42.31
CA PHE A 698 9.95 10.04 -41.56
C PHE A 698 10.24 8.58 -41.22
N LYS A 699 11.49 8.25 -40.94
CA LYS A 699 11.90 6.92 -40.51
C LYS A 699 12.04 6.82 -39.00
N PHE A 700 11.82 5.63 -38.46
CA PHE A 700 11.96 5.34 -37.03
C PHE A 700 12.64 3.98 -36.76
N PRO A 701 13.27 3.79 -35.59
CA PRO A 701 14.11 2.62 -35.31
C PRO A 701 13.38 1.27 -35.42
N PRO A 702 14.09 0.19 -35.80
CA PRO A 702 13.61 -1.18 -35.65
C PRO A 702 13.22 -1.45 -34.18
N ASN A 703 12.17 -2.25 -33.96
CA ASN A 703 11.57 -2.54 -32.65
C ASN A 703 10.72 -1.42 -32.02
N SER A 704 10.38 -0.38 -32.80
CA SER A 704 9.35 0.57 -32.42
C SER A 704 7.95 0.05 -32.81
N SER A 705 6.90 0.48 -32.12
CA SER A 705 5.51 0.10 -32.41
C SER A 705 4.68 1.29 -32.87
N VAL A 706 3.94 1.13 -33.97
CA VAL A 706 2.93 2.11 -34.40
C VAL A 706 1.65 1.84 -33.62
N ASN A 707 1.29 2.75 -32.71
CA ASN A 707 0.14 2.59 -31.83
C ASN A 707 -1.15 3.08 -32.48
N SER A 708 -1.06 4.13 -33.29
CA SER A 708 -2.18 4.70 -34.03
C SER A 708 -1.68 5.43 -35.28
N GLN A 709 -2.49 5.43 -36.33
CA GLN A 709 -2.21 6.16 -37.56
C GLN A 709 -3.51 6.51 -38.28
N SER A 710 -3.70 7.79 -38.54
CA SER A 710 -4.80 8.36 -39.32
C SER A 710 -4.28 9.51 -40.17
N ASP A 711 -5.17 10.13 -40.95
CA ASP A 711 -4.84 11.32 -41.74
C ASP A 711 -4.34 12.48 -40.87
N ASN A 712 -4.97 12.71 -39.71
CA ASN A 712 -4.76 13.91 -38.90
C ASN A 712 -4.03 13.66 -37.58
N SER A 713 -3.80 12.39 -37.21
CA SER A 713 -3.07 12.03 -36.00
C SER A 713 -2.34 10.69 -36.12
N GLY A 714 -1.32 10.49 -35.30
CA GLY A 714 -0.66 9.19 -35.16
C GLY A 714 0.23 9.14 -33.93
N ARG A 715 0.63 7.93 -33.53
CA ARG A 715 1.56 7.72 -32.40
C ARG A 715 2.48 6.55 -32.67
N VAL A 716 3.77 6.75 -32.45
CA VAL A 716 4.80 5.70 -32.55
C VAL A 716 5.59 5.64 -31.25
N SER A 717 5.59 4.48 -30.59
CA SER A 717 6.35 4.23 -29.37
C SER A 717 7.72 3.64 -29.68
N PHE A 718 8.74 4.13 -28.98
CA PHE A 718 10.14 3.77 -29.17
C PHE A 718 10.65 2.93 -27.99
N PRO A 719 11.60 2.00 -28.22
CA PRO A 719 12.21 1.24 -27.13
C PRO A 719 13.04 2.16 -26.22
N LEU A 720 12.94 1.95 -24.90
CA LEU A 720 13.79 2.66 -23.92
C LEU A 720 15.23 2.16 -24.03
N VAL A 721 16.20 3.08 -23.93
CA VAL A 721 17.63 2.75 -24.00
C VAL A 721 18.05 1.97 -22.76
N ILE A 722 17.55 2.34 -21.58
CA ILE A 722 17.82 1.65 -20.32
C ILE A 722 16.50 1.28 -19.63
N GLN A 723 16.28 -0.03 -19.47
CA GLN A 723 15.10 -0.57 -18.80
C GLN A 723 15.20 -0.44 -17.27
N GLY A 724 14.07 -0.23 -16.60
CA GLY A 724 14.00 -0.15 -15.13
C GLY A 724 14.36 1.21 -14.53
N THR A 725 14.52 2.24 -15.37
CA THR A 725 14.57 3.64 -14.91
C THR A 725 13.17 4.14 -14.54
N ASN A 726 13.07 5.39 -14.08
CA ASN A 726 11.80 6.04 -13.86
C ASN A 726 11.09 6.45 -15.18
N LEU A 727 11.70 6.27 -16.37
CA LEU A 727 11.04 6.47 -17.67
C LEU A 727 10.09 5.31 -17.97
N LYS A 728 8.84 5.61 -18.33
CA LYS A 728 7.78 4.63 -18.61
C LYS A 728 7.48 4.52 -20.08
N GLU A 729 7.39 5.65 -20.77
CA GLU A 729 7.13 5.67 -22.20
C GLU A 729 8.05 6.68 -22.90
N LYS A 730 8.43 6.32 -24.12
CA LYS A 730 9.14 7.19 -25.05
C LYS A 730 8.46 7.08 -26.40
N TYR A 731 7.95 8.17 -26.95
CA TYR A 731 7.12 8.13 -28.16
C TYR A 731 7.16 9.44 -28.93
N VAL A 732 6.63 9.42 -30.15
CA VAL A 732 6.27 10.63 -30.91
C VAL A 732 4.77 10.64 -31.16
N ASP A 733 4.13 11.77 -30.87
CA ASP A 733 2.77 12.08 -31.30
C ASP A 733 2.84 12.93 -32.57
N ILE A 734 2.05 12.54 -33.57
CA ILE A 734 1.89 13.23 -34.84
C ILE A 734 0.53 13.91 -34.83
N SER A 735 0.49 15.20 -35.14
CA SER A 735 -0.76 15.97 -35.24
C SER A 735 -0.75 16.80 -36.51
N VAL A 736 -1.88 16.81 -37.23
CA VAL A 736 -2.10 17.67 -38.39
C VAL A 736 -3.37 18.50 -38.19
N VAL A 737 -3.20 19.81 -38.15
CA VAL A 737 -4.29 20.78 -37.95
C VAL A 737 -4.39 21.70 -39.16
N GLU A 738 -5.53 21.66 -39.85
CA GLU A 738 -5.81 22.60 -40.96
C GLU A 738 -6.30 23.94 -40.40
N GLY A 739 -5.89 25.06 -41.02
CA GLY A 739 -6.35 26.40 -40.64
C GLY A 739 -5.83 26.90 -39.28
N ALA A 740 -4.74 26.32 -38.78
CA ALA A 740 -4.15 26.75 -37.51
C ALA A 740 -3.66 28.22 -37.59
N ALA A 741 -4.10 29.06 -36.63
CA ALA A 741 -3.72 30.48 -36.58
C ALA A 741 -2.20 30.69 -36.41
N THR A 742 -1.53 29.77 -35.71
CA THR A 742 -0.07 29.68 -35.61
C THR A 742 0.34 28.22 -35.68
N CYS A 743 1.36 27.88 -36.46
CA CYS A 743 1.80 26.49 -36.58
C CYS A 743 2.83 26.15 -35.50
N LYS A 744 2.35 25.51 -34.43
CA LYS A 744 3.12 25.17 -33.22
C LYS A 744 2.68 23.82 -32.63
N SER A 745 3.40 23.33 -31.63
CA SER A 745 3.06 22.08 -30.95
C SER A 745 1.70 22.18 -30.23
N PRO A 746 0.85 21.13 -30.23
CA PRO A 746 -0.44 21.16 -29.54
C PRO A 746 -0.35 21.16 -28.00
N SER A 747 0.84 21.04 -27.39
CA SER A 747 1.03 21.10 -25.93
C SER A 747 1.02 22.56 -25.43
N THR A 748 0.13 22.90 -24.50
CA THR A 748 -0.21 24.29 -24.12
C THR A 748 0.19 24.67 -22.69
N ASN A 749 1.49 24.63 -22.35
CA ASN A 749 2.02 25.13 -21.06
C ASN A 749 2.77 26.47 -21.25
N PRO A 750 2.77 27.42 -20.27
CA PRO A 750 3.18 28.81 -20.50
C PRO A 750 4.70 29.09 -20.42
N THR A 751 5.57 28.09 -20.28
CA THR A 751 7.03 28.29 -20.29
C THR A 751 7.67 27.28 -21.25
N VAL A 752 7.88 27.74 -22.49
CA VAL A 752 8.40 26.95 -23.61
C VAL A 752 9.62 27.67 -24.14
N THR A 753 10.75 26.99 -24.34
CA THR A 753 11.80 27.56 -25.20
C THR A 753 11.42 27.31 -26.65
N SER A 754 11.51 28.36 -27.47
CA SER A 754 11.07 28.33 -28.87
C SER A 754 12.18 28.87 -29.77
N GLU A 755 12.51 28.13 -30.82
CA GLU A 755 13.52 28.52 -31.80
C GLU A 755 13.11 28.04 -33.20
N ASN A 756 13.50 28.80 -34.23
CA ASN A 756 13.36 28.38 -35.62
C ASN A 756 14.57 27.51 -35.99
N VAL A 757 14.33 26.33 -36.56
CA VAL A 757 15.37 25.43 -37.05
C VAL A 757 15.08 25.02 -38.49
N THR A 758 16.14 24.76 -39.26
CA THR A 758 16.00 24.23 -40.63
C THR A 758 16.52 22.80 -40.66
N ILE A 759 15.67 21.86 -41.09
CA ILE A 759 15.99 20.44 -41.19
C ILE A 759 15.60 19.99 -42.60
N ASN A 760 16.56 19.43 -43.36
CA ASN A 760 16.36 19.03 -44.76
C ASN A 760 15.74 20.13 -45.65
N ASN A 761 16.20 21.38 -45.50
CA ASN A 761 15.69 22.58 -46.18
C ASN A 761 14.22 22.94 -45.88
N ILE A 762 13.65 22.40 -44.81
CA ILE A 762 12.30 22.72 -44.34
C ILE A 762 12.42 23.50 -43.02
N ALA A 763 11.69 24.60 -42.92
CA ALA A 763 11.64 25.42 -41.72
C ALA A 763 10.69 24.81 -40.69
N PHE A 764 11.20 24.55 -39.48
CA PHE A 764 10.42 24.09 -38.34
C PHE A 764 10.49 25.11 -37.21
N LEU A 765 9.37 25.31 -36.52
CA LEU A 765 9.35 25.82 -35.17
C LEU A 765 9.66 24.67 -34.21
N LYS A 766 10.78 24.75 -33.49
CA LYS A 766 11.16 23.79 -32.46
C LYS A 766 10.80 24.36 -31.09
N GLU A 767 10.05 23.59 -30.33
CA GLU A 767 9.58 23.96 -29.00
C GLU A 767 9.97 22.88 -27.99
N THR A 768 10.43 23.28 -26.81
CA THR A 768 10.68 22.32 -25.72
C THR A 768 9.99 22.75 -24.44
N GLY A 769 9.43 21.77 -23.74
CA GLY A 769 8.69 21.98 -22.50
C GLY A 769 8.75 20.77 -21.58
N GLN A 770 8.30 20.97 -20.35
CA GLN A 770 8.08 19.92 -19.37
C GLN A 770 6.73 20.14 -18.72
N GLU A 771 5.95 19.07 -18.57
CA GLU A 771 4.65 19.07 -17.93
C GLU A 771 4.61 18.02 -16.81
N GLY A 772 3.96 18.32 -15.70
CA GLY A 772 3.75 17.37 -14.62
C GLY A 772 2.27 17.02 -14.48
N ALA A 773 1.92 15.73 -14.46
CA ALA A 773 0.56 15.25 -14.18
C ALA A 773 0.61 14.07 -13.20
N VAL A 774 -0.05 14.20 -12.04
CA VAL A 774 -0.19 13.19 -10.95
C VAL A 774 0.87 12.08 -10.98
N GLY A 775 2.07 12.39 -10.48
CA GLY A 775 3.14 11.40 -10.36
C GLY A 775 3.92 11.09 -11.63
N ASN A 776 3.63 11.81 -12.71
CA ASN A 776 4.27 11.71 -14.00
C ASN A 776 4.86 13.06 -14.40
N ILE A 777 5.98 13.01 -15.11
CA ILE A 777 6.68 14.12 -15.75
C ILE A 777 6.75 13.78 -17.24
N TYR A 778 6.33 14.71 -18.08
CA TYR A 778 6.39 14.64 -19.53
C TYR A 778 7.38 15.69 -20.01
N ASP A 779 8.60 15.25 -20.32
CA ASP A 779 9.56 16.08 -21.05
C ASP A 779 9.27 15.96 -22.55
N TRP A 780 9.11 17.07 -23.26
CA TRP A 780 8.76 17.01 -24.67
C TRP A 780 9.54 17.99 -25.55
N ILE A 781 9.72 17.59 -26.81
CA ILE A 781 10.33 18.37 -27.89
C ILE A 781 9.41 18.28 -29.11
N GLY A 782 8.82 19.41 -29.50
CA GLY A 782 7.94 19.53 -30.66
C GLY A 782 8.65 20.14 -31.86
N TYR A 783 8.39 19.62 -33.05
CA TYR A 783 8.79 20.20 -34.33
C TYR A 783 7.55 20.44 -35.18
N SER A 784 7.23 21.71 -35.45
CA SER A 784 6.05 22.09 -36.22
C SER A 784 6.42 22.81 -37.51
N THR A 785 5.86 22.39 -38.64
CA THR A 785 6.04 23.03 -39.95
C THR A 785 4.70 23.23 -40.64
N ALA A 786 4.54 24.37 -41.31
CA ALA A 786 3.40 24.62 -42.16
C ALA A 786 3.61 23.99 -43.54
N LYS A 787 2.57 23.34 -44.07
CA LYS A 787 2.51 22.83 -45.44
C LYS A 787 1.13 23.11 -46.01
N GLY A 788 1.04 24.06 -46.95
CA GLY A 788 -0.25 24.57 -47.42
C GLY A 788 -1.08 25.17 -46.27
N ASN A 789 -2.33 24.73 -46.11
CA ASN A 789 -3.19 25.13 -44.99
C ASN A 789 -3.02 24.24 -43.73
N ALA A 790 -2.15 23.23 -43.78
CA ALA A 790 -1.96 22.29 -42.69
C ALA A 790 -0.73 22.65 -41.84
N CYS A 791 -0.89 22.64 -40.52
CA CYS A 791 0.21 22.60 -39.58
C CYS A 791 0.50 21.16 -39.18
N ILE A 792 1.70 20.67 -39.51
CA ILE A 792 2.17 19.33 -39.16
C ILE A 792 3.08 19.45 -37.96
N SER A 793 2.78 18.73 -36.88
CA SER A 793 3.57 18.72 -35.65
C SER A 793 4.00 17.29 -35.29
N LEU A 794 5.29 17.11 -35.02
CA LEU A 794 5.87 15.90 -34.44
C LEU A 794 6.35 16.24 -33.02
N THR A 795 5.66 15.71 -32.01
CA THR A 795 5.96 15.96 -30.60
C THR A 795 6.54 14.71 -29.96
N PHE A 796 7.85 14.73 -29.72
CA PHE A 796 8.56 13.67 -29.02
C PHE A 796 8.37 13.84 -27.53
N VAL A 797 8.03 12.77 -26.82
CA VAL A 797 7.72 12.78 -25.40
C VAL A 797 8.50 11.70 -24.65
N LEU A 798 9.04 12.08 -23.50
CA LEU A 798 9.62 11.22 -22.48
C LEU A 798 8.71 11.30 -21.25
N HIS A 799 7.89 10.27 -21.09
CA HIS A 799 6.96 10.14 -19.98
C HIS A 799 7.65 9.34 -18.88
N SER A 800 8.06 10.03 -17.82
CA SER A 800 8.65 9.44 -16.64
C SER A 800 7.73 9.59 -15.44
N THR A 801 7.92 8.73 -14.46
CA THR A 801 7.26 8.83 -13.16
C THR A 801 8.16 9.53 -12.18
N GLN A 802 7.61 10.33 -11.28
CA GLN A 802 8.38 11.00 -10.24
C GLN A 802 9.08 9.93 -9.38
N PRO A 803 10.42 9.92 -9.26
CA PRO A 803 11.13 8.89 -8.49
C PRO A 803 10.66 8.80 -7.02
N GLY A 804 10.20 9.93 -6.47
CA GLY A 804 9.63 10.02 -5.12
C GLY A 804 8.27 9.34 -4.92
N ASN A 805 7.63 8.84 -5.97
CA ASN A 805 6.38 8.06 -5.87
C ASN A 805 6.64 6.58 -5.53
N TYR A 806 7.90 6.18 -5.43
CA TYR A 806 8.29 4.82 -5.15
C TYR A 806 8.92 4.72 -3.76
N PRO A 807 8.55 3.71 -2.95
CA PRO A 807 9.22 3.44 -1.67
C PRO A 807 10.72 3.21 -1.81
N THR A 808 11.17 2.79 -2.99
CA THR A 808 12.57 2.86 -3.44
C THR A 808 12.60 3.48 -4.84
N PRO A 809 13.09 4.71 -4.99
CA PRO A 809 13.09 5.42 -6.26
C PRO A 809 13.84 4.62 -7.35
N PRO A 810 13.20 4.29 -8.50
CA PRO A 810 13.92 3.75 -9.63
C PRO A 810 14.95 4.78 -10.12
N PRO A 811 16.10 4.36 -10.69
CA PRO A 811 17.10 5.27 -11.22
C PRO A 811 16.49 6.29 -12.19
N THR A 812 16.89 7.55 -12.07
CA THR A 812 16.45 8.56 -13.03
C THR A 812 16.99 8.23 -14.41
N TYR A 813 16.12 8.28 -15.42
CA TYR A 813 16.52 8.07 -16.80
C TYR A 813 17.47 9.18 -17.28
N ASP A 814 18.41 8.82 -18.14
CA ASP A 814 19.28 9.81 -18.79
C ASP A 814 18.52 10.45 -19.96
N LYS A 815 18.08 11.70 -19.77
CA LYS A 815 17.34 12.45 -20.78
C LYS A 815 18.13 12.65 -22.06
N THR A 816 19.44 12.87 -21.99
CA THR A 816 20.28 13.09 -23.17
C THR A 816 20.43 11.80 -23.96
N ALA A 817 20.66 10.67 -23.30
CA ALA A 817 20.74 9.37 -23.95
C ALA A 817 19.40 8.96 -24.58
N GLU A 818 18.29 9.14 -23.86
CA GLU A 818 16.96 8.75 -24.35
C GLU A 818 16.45 9.64 -25.50
N SER A 819 16.78 10.94 -25.49
CA SER A 819 16.38 11.90 -26.55
C SER A 819 17.33 11.96 -27.75
N ALA A 820 18.52 11.34 -27.69
CA ALA A 820 19.51 11.36 -28.77
C ALA A 820 18.92 10.91 -30.13
N ILE A 821 17.98 9.97 -30.09
CA ILE A 821 17.35 9.40 -31.29
C ILE A 821 16.43 10.39 -32.02
N PHE A 822 15.87 11.39 -31.33
CA PHE A 822 14.87 12.31 -31.90
C PHE A 822 15.45 13.15 -33.05
N SER A 823 16.68 13.64 -32.88
CA SER A 823 17.37 14.40 -33.94
C SER A 823 17.66 13.55 -35.18
N THR A 824 17.99 12.27 -34.98
CA THR A 824 18.20 11.31 -36.08
C THR A 824 16.88 11.04 -36.81
N ILE A 825 15.78 10.83 -36.09
CA ILE A 825 14.44 10.69 -36.69
C ILE A 825 14.10 11.93 -37.52
N MET A 826 14.27 13.13 -36.96
CA MET A 826 14.01 14.38 -37.68
C MET A 826 14.88 14.57 -38.91
N SER A 827 16.15 14.11 -38.90
CA SER A 827 17.01 14.15 -40.09
C SER A 827 16.50 13.28 -41.25
N THR A 828 15.57 12.36 -41.01
CA THR A 828 14.92 11.55 -42.04
C THR A 828 13.58 12.10 -42.51
N TYR A 829 13.14 13.23 -41.95
CA TYR A 829 11.89 13.86 -42.36
C TYR A 829 11.98 14.28 -43.83
N ALA A 830 11.01 13.83 -44.61
CA ALA A 830 10.86 14.19 -46.01
C ALA A 830 9.45 14.72 -46.24
N SER A 831 9.36 15.95 -46.75
CA SER A 831 8.15 16.45 -47.39
C SER A 831 8.11 15.86 -48.80
N GLN A 832 7.08 15.08 -49.09
CA GLN A 832 6.80 14.53 -50.42
C GLN A 832 6.03 15.53 -51.29
#